data_AF-A0A1A9WNE6-F1
#
_entry.id   AF-A0A1A9WNE6-F1
#
_cell.length_a   1.000
_cell.length_b   1.000
_cell.length_c   1.000
_cell.angle_alpha   90.00
_cell.angle_beta   90.00
_cell.angle_gamma   90.00
#
_symmetry.space_group_name_H-M   'P 1'
#
loop_
_entity.id
_entity.type
_entity.pdbx_description
1 polymer ?
#
loop_
_entity_poly.entity_id
_entity_poly.type
_entity_poly.pdbx_seq_one_letter_code
_entity_poly.pdbx_strand_id
1 'polypeptide(L)'
;MCCCRRLLFHLASSSLCTIDEKKSYVIPKVLSLHICQPTHPDIDSMKLNAANQRLVLCCLRYSKHSNSLLTLFSGFTLSACCPVLTHIHQAKRYNCSKFELKEEPTSMIFLPPKSCQNISLRTLRSHECQLLNFHRSINNFRYILNLTERKLLRKSVIFADFFEGMEEGYPRFDLRENPFSIVIMGHRFKHFLTYINLLSSPLNALIRHRGLHWVLSSFLVYRIMNKPKILIVGAGPSGIACATKLLDYGFENVVIVEAESRIGGRIHTIPFADNVIDLGAQWCHGEKDNIVYELAHKHNLLQSTGDVYESYQCIRSNREIVPENISQRLKDIVNDSLVTRQMELRNSNGSLGSYLTNKFYEALRRPENSDIDMAIAREFFDNYQKFESSVEASDTLDDVSGHGYLEYWECEGDILLNWKDKGYVEFLRLLMRTHEHNHEFGLLEERILLNHRVAHIDWNRYDSCVQIRCENGENFLADHVIITVSLGVLKEQHLRTFEPKLPLDKQRAIDGLAFGTVNKIFIEFPKPFWPKNWTGFTMLWREEDIGEIRGTARAWLEDVFGFYCDRNQPRLLSGWIIGANGRRMETLPKDEILDGCMYLFRKFLPWDIPEPCNFKTSTWYTNENFRGSYSFRSMHTEEVGTSARELAQPLYTVTTKPMLNGQSSTEPLFSQSRCDKPVVQFAGEATSDHYFSTVHGAVEAGWREAKRLAEFYDILNGARGKITRSHL
;
A
#
# COMPACT_ATOMS: atom_id res chain seq x y z
N MET A 1 -8.63 -17.02 -8.43
CA MET A 1 -7.76 -16.91 -9.63
C MET A 1 -8.33 -17.64 -10.86
N CYS A 2 -9.64 -17.59 -11.09
CA CYS A 2 -10.31 -18.04 -12.32
C CYS A 2 -11.64 -17.29 -12.42
N CYS A 3 -11.69 -16.20 -13.18
CA CYS A 3 -12.95 -15.47 -13.47
C CYS A 3 -12.98 -14.94 -14.91
N CYS A 4 -12.37 -15.68 -15.84
CA CYS A 4 -12.29 -15.32 -17.25
C CYS A 4 -13.45 -15.92 -18.07
N ARG A 5 -14.69 -15.43 -17.87
CA ARG A 5 -15.76 -15.51 -18.90
C ARG A 5 -16.91 -14.50 -18.71
N ARG A 6 -16.76 -13.38 -19.42
CA ARG A 6 -17.77 -12.39 -19.88
C ARG A 6 -19.25 -12.65 -19.52
N LEU A 7 -19.87 -11.64 -18.89
CA LEU A 7 -21.27 -11.30 -19.17
C LEU A 7 -21.42 -10.94 -20.66
N LEU A 8 -22.10 -11.78 -21.44
CA LEU A 8 -22.63 -11.45 -22.76
C LEU A 8 -24.00 -12.12 -22.98
N PHE A 9 -25.03 -11.66 -22.28
CA PHE A 9 -26.42 -11.95 -22.65
C PHE A 9 -26.95 -10.85 -23.57
N HIS A 10 -26.77 -11.04 -24.88
CA HIS A 10 -27.58 -10.33 -25.87
C HIS A 10 -28.88 -11.11 -26.10
N LEU A 11 -30.00 -10.46 -25.83
CA LEU A 11 -31.35 -10.97 -26.07
C LEU A 11 -31.60 -11.20 -27.58
N ALA A 12 -31.70 -12.44 -28.03
CA ALA A 12 -32.32 -12.78 -29.32
C ALA A 12 -32.65 -14.27 -29.49
N SER A 13 -33.86 -14.71 -29.10
CA SER A 13 -34.64 -15.67 -29.90
C SER A 13 -36.09 -15.77 -29.41
N SER A 14 -36.99 -15.07 -30.10
CA SER A 14 -38.44 -15.27 -29.97
C SER A 14 -38.90 -16.49 -30.79
N SER A 15 -39.67 -17.40 -30.21
CA SER A 15 -40.56 -18.31 -30.97
C SER A 15 -41.76 -18.70 -30.11
N LEU A 16 -42.95 -18.43 -30.65
CA LEU A 16 -44.25 -18.61 -30.01
C LEU A 16 -44.60 -20.07 -29.72
N CYS A 17 -45.33 -20.33 -28.62
CA CYS A 17 -46.56 -21.13 -28.69
C CYS A 17 -47.53 -20.92 -27.51
N THR A 18 -48.68 -20.31 -27.82
CA THR A 18 -50.04 -20.56 -27.29
C THR A 18 -50.32 -20.96 -25.82
N ILE A 19 -50.92 -19.99 -25.12
CA ILE A 19 -52.03 -20.05 -24.14
C ILE A 19 -52.78 -21.40 -23.97
N ASP A 20 -53.00 -21.83 -22.72
CA ASP A 20 -54.35 -22.24 -22.24
C ASP A 20 -54.52 -21.97 -20.72
N GLU A 21 -55.76 -21.97 -20.21
CA GLU A 21 -56.22 -21.31 -18.99
C GLU A 21 -56.39 -22.18 -17.72
N LYS A 22 -56.71 -21.49 -16.60
CA LYS A 22 -57.48 -21.93 -15.40
C LYS A 22 -56.80 -22.85 -14.37
N LYS A 23 -56.54 -22.28 -13.18
CA LYS A 23 -57.45 -22.44 -12.00
C LYS A 23 -57.15 -21.44 -10.86
N SER A 24 -58.06 -21.41 -9.89
CA SER A 24 -58.42 -20.23 -9.09
C SER A 24 -58.06 -20.33 -7.60
N TYR A 25 -57.62 -19.19 -7.02
CA TYR A 25 -57.85 -18.66 -5.66
C TYR A 25 -57.75 -19.57 -4.40
N VAL A 26 -57.08 -19.05 -3.35
CA VAL A 26 -57.71 -18.62 -2.06
C VAL A 26 -56.69 -17.88 -1.18
N ILE A 27 -57.13 -16.81 -0.49
CA ILE A 27 -56.40 -16.10 0.59
C ILE A 27 -57.37 -15.97 1.79
N PRO A 28 -56.98 -16.37 3.01
CA PRO A 28 -56.91 -15.43 4.14
C PRO A 28 -55.61 -15.64 4.98
N LYS A 29 -54.82 -14.63 5.38
CA LYS A 29 -55.07 -13.46 6.26
C LYS A 29 -55.12 -13.82 7.77
N VAL A 30 -54.36 -13.05 8.58
CA VAL A 30 -54.48 -12.77 10.04
C VAL A 30 -53.37 -13.30 11.01
N LEU A 31 -52.58 -12.32 11.50
CA LEU A 31 -51.99 -12.10 12.85
C LEU A 31 -51.40 -13.22 13.75
N SER A 32 -50.07 -13.06 13.99
CA SER A 32 -49.43 -12.75 15.31
C SER A 32 -49.26 -13.77 16.46
N LEU A 33 -48.15 -13.53 17.20
CA LEU A 33 -47.88 -13.75 18.64
C LEU A 33 -47.35 -15.13 19.15
N HIS A 34 -46.08 -15.04 19.58
CA HIS A 34 -45.53 -15.45 20.89
C HIS A 34 -45.06 -16.89 21.21
N ILE A 35 -43.81 -16.91 21.70
CA ILE A 35 -43.25 -17.64 22.86
C ILE A 35 -43.12 -19.16 22.76
N CYS A 36 -41.90 -19.65 22.97
CA CYS A 36 -41.65 -20.84 23.80
C CYS A 36 -40.37 -20.67 24.63
N GLN A 37 -40.34 -21.30 25.81
CA GLN A 37 -39.36 -21.11 26.90
C GLN A 37 -38.36 -22.29 27.00
N PRO A 38 -37.37 -22.28 27.93
CA PRO A 38 -36.13 -23.06 27.79
C PRO A 38 -36.13 -24.44 28.47
N THR A 39 -35.00 -25.14 28.38
CA THR A 39 -34.63 -26.27 29.24
C THR A 39 -33.33 -25.99 30.02
N HIS A 40 -33.25 -26.55 31.22
CA HIS A 40 -32.28 -26.32 32.33
C HIS A 40 -31.42 -27.61 32.53
N PRO A 41 -30.53 -27.75 33.56
CA PRO A 41 -29.90 -26.78 34.50
C PRO A 41 -28.36 -26.97 34.67
N ASP A 42 -27.66 -26.09 35.42
CA ASP A 42 -27.05 -26.44 36.73
C ASP A 42 -26.22 -25.34 37.47
N ILE A 43 -26.40 -25.32 38.80
CA ILE A 43 -25.48 -24.95 39.91
C ILE A 43 -25.04 -23.47 40.16
N ASP A 44 -25.72 -22.88 41.16
CA ASP A 44 -25.26 -22.14 42.36
C ASP A 44 -24.28 -20.95 42.35
N SER A 45 -24.89 -19.77 42.49
CA SER A 45 -24.72 -18.80 43.59
C SER A 45 -23.32 -18.43 44.16
N MET A 46 -23.01 -17.12 44.09
CA MET A 46 -22.63 -16.37 45.31
C MET A 46 -23.05 -14.89 45.25
N LYS A 47 -23.15 -14.26 46.42
CA LYS A 47 -23.92 -13.02 46.69
C LYS A 47 -23.10 -11.74 46.52
N LEU A 48 -23.74 -10.62 46.15
CA LEU A 48 -23.63 -9.36 46.90
C LEU A 48 -24.74 -8.33 46.58
N ASN A 49 -25.30 -7.73 47.63
CA ASN A 49 -26.28 -6.63 47.62
C ASN A 49 -25.58 -5.31 47.20
N ALA A 50 -26.12 -4.43 46.34
CA ALA A 50 -27.39 -3.67 46.36
C ALA A 50 -27.34 -2.35 47.17
N ALA A 51 -27.49 -1.20 46.47
CA ALA A 51 -27.91 0.08 47.04
C ALA A 51 -28.46 1.06 45.96
N ASN A 52 -29.80 1.25 45.93
CA ASN A 52 -30.60 2.42 45.52
C ASN A 52 -30.40 3.08 44.11
N GLN A 53 -31.40 3.13 43.21
CA GLN A 53 -32.69 3.88 43.23
C GLN A 53 -32.50 5.43 43.05
N ARG A 54 -33.30 6.21 42.29
CA ARG A 54 -34.61 6.01 41.59
C ARG A 54 -34.98 7.24 40.69
N LEU A 55 -35.97 7.07 39.78
CA LEU A 55 -36.91 8.09 39.18
C LEU A 55 -36.28 9.23 38.33
N VAL A 56 -36.66 9.54 37.07
CA VAL A 56 -37.97 9.66 36.35
C VAL A 56 -38.82 10.87 36.75
N LEU A 57 -38.96 11.84 35.82
CA LEU A 57 -40.17 12.65 35.66
C LEU A 57 -40.25 13.29 34.25
N CYS A 58 -41.37 13.09 33.56
CA CYS A 58 -41.73 13.77 32.30
C CYS A 58 -42.42 15.12 32.55
N CYS A 59 -42.39 16.02 31.56
CA CYS A 59 -43.55 16.87 31.26
C CYS A 59 -43.60 17.32 29.79
N LEU A 60 -44.80 17.69 29.33
CA LEU A 60 -45.21 17.79 27.92
C LEU A 60 -45.56 19.24 27.47
N ARG A 61 -45.88 19.39 26.17
CA ARG A 61 -46.75 20.40 25.50
C ARG A 61 -46.08 21.62 24.84
N TYR A 62 -46.63 22.24 23.78
CA TYR A 62 -47.48 21.82 22.62
C TYR A 62 -47.74 23.08 21.74
N SER A 63 -47.68 23.03 20.39
CA SER A 63 -48.33 23.95 19.41
C SER A 63 -47.79 23.65 17.99
N LYS A 64 -48.55 23.03 17.05
CA LYS A 64 -49.48 23.64 16.06
C LYS A 64 -48.78 24.63 15.09
N HIS A 65 -48.95 24.63 13.76
CA HIS A 65 -49.90 23.99 12.79
C HIS A 65 -49.28 24.08 11.36
N SER A 66 -49.73 23.47 10.23
CA SER A 66 -50.73 22.43 9.89
C SER A 66 -50.62 21.99 8.40
N ASN A 67 -51.15 20.79 8.06
CA ASN A 67 -51.77 20.21 6.81
C ASN A 67 -51.76 20.99 5.46
N SER A 68 -51.81 20.40 4.25
CA SER A 68 -52.50 19.18 3.71
C SER A 68 -51.85 18.71 2.38
N LEU A 69 -51.66 17.42 2.05
CA LEU A 69 -52.56 16.32 1.58
C LEU A 69 -53.01 16.32 0.08
N LEU A 70 -52.58 15.26 -0.63
CA LEU A 70 -53.25 14.46 -1.70
C LEU A 70 -53.72 15.08 -3.05
N THR A 71 -53.16 14.59 -4.17
CA THR A 71 -53.91 13.75 -5.15
C THR A 71 -52.98 12.90 -6.04
N LEU A 72 -53.55 11.93 -6.77
CA LEU A 72 -52.89 10.83 -7.50
C LEU A 72 -53.33 10.72 -8.97
N PHE A 73 -52.50 10.04 -9.79
CA PHE A 73 -52.81 9.33 -11.05
C PHE A 73 -53.28 10.06 -12.34
N SER A 74 -52.38 10.10 -13.34
CA SER A 74 -52.53 9.65 -14.75
C SER A 74 -51.27 10.08 -15.55
N GLY A 75 -50.76 9.41 -16.59
CA GLY A 75 -51.09 8.11 -17.19
C GLY A 75 -51.04 8.10 -18.72
N PHE A 76 -49.86 7.89 -19.35
CA PHE A 76 -49.59 7.53 -20.78
C PHE A 76 -50.22 8.44 -21.89
N THR A 77 -49.75 8.58 -23.15
CA THR A 77 -48.81 7.84 -24.03
C THR A 77 -48.42 8.72 -25.25
N LEU A 78 -47.30 8.41 -25.97
CA LEU A 78 -47.08 8.56 -27.45
C LEU A 78 -47.07 9.99 -28.08
N SER A 79 -46.39 10.30 -29.20
CA SER A 79 -45.42 9.60 -30.09
C SER A 79 -44.60 10.59 -30.96
N ALA A 80 -43.43 10.13 -31.46
CA ALA A 80 -42.68 10.45 -32.71
C ALA A 80 -42.89 11.80 -33.49
N CYS A 81 -41.85 12.42 -34.08
CA CYS A 81 -41.22 11.93 -35.32
C CYS A 81 -39.90 12.65 -35.71
N CYS A 82 -39.13 11.98 -36.57
CA CYS A 82 -37.95 12.49 -37.29
C CYS A 82 -38.35 13.27 -38.56
N PRO A 83 -37.43 13.98 -39.23
CA PRO A 83 -37.29 13.73 -40.68
C PRO A 83 -35.85 13.70 -41.23
N VAL A 84 -35.70 13.00 -42.35
CA VAL A 84 -34.51 12.92 -43.25
C VAL A 84 -34.96 13.22 -44.68
N LEU A 85 -34.09 13.85 -45.50
CA LEU A 85 -33.96 13.87 -46.99
C LEU A 85 -33.47 15.28 -47.45
N THR A 86 -32.18 15.51 -47.75
CA THR A 86 -31.42 15.30 -49.01
C THR A 86 -31.73 16.22 -50.21
N HIS A 87 -30.72 16.96 -50.70
CA HIS A 87 -30.30 17.07 -52.12
C HIS A 87 -28.90 17.74 -52.20
N ILE A 88 -27.83 17.04 -52.61
CA ILE A 88 -27.18 16.98 -53.95
C ILE A 88 -26.51 18.28 -54.45
N HIS A 89 -25.17 18.25 -54.55
CA HIS A 89 -24.43 18.59 -55.79
C HIS A 89 -23.09 17.83 -55.89
N GLN A 90 -22.64 17.53 -57.11
CA GLN A 90 -21.50 16.62 -57.41
C GLN A 90 -20.22 17.35 -57.87
N ALA A 91 -19.04 16.78 -57.58
CA ALA A 91 -17.88 16.82 -58.51
C ALA A 91 -16.85 15.66 -58.28
N LYS A 92 -16.56 14.95 -59.37
CA LYS A 92 -15.75 13.73 -59.63
C LYS A 92 -14.30 13.63 -59.10
N ARG A 93 -13.92 12.40 -58.67
CA ARG A 93 -12.79 11.48 -59.07
C ARG A 93 -11.37 12.05 -59.35
N TYR A 94 -10.27 11.40 -58.93
CA TYR A 94 -9.79 10.06 -59.36
C TYR A 94 -8.86 9.30 -58.34
N ASN A 95 -8.70 7.99 -58.54
CA ASN A 95 -7.75 7.07 -57.86
C ASN A 95 -6.42 6.92 -58.64
N CYS A 96 -5.28 6.63 -57.97
CA CYS A 96 -4.55 5.33 -58.08
C CYS A 96 -3.16 5.24 -57.38
N SER A 97 -3.03 4.26 -56.48
CA SER A 97 -1.97 3.24 -56.27
C SER A 97 -0.44 3.51 -56.25
N LYS A 98 0.18 2.98 -55.17
CA LYS A 98 1.44 2.18 -55.05
C LYS A 98 2.80 2.73 -55.56
N PHE A 99 3.80 2.69 -54.67
CA PHE A 99 5.10 2.01 -54.89
C PHE A 99 5.75 1.60 -53.54
N GLU A 100 6.56 0.53 -53.54
CA GLU A 100 7.27 -0.06 -52.38
C GLU A 100 8.82 0.00 -52.56
N LEU A 101 9.56 -0.53 -51.56
CA LEU A 101 11.00 -0.89 -51.55
C LEU A 101 11.98 0.27 -51.19
N LYS A 102 13.11 0.08 -50.46
CA LYS A 102 13.72 -1.14 -49.84
C LYS A 102 14.66 -0.81 -48.65
N GLU A 103 15.26 -1.86 -48.08
CA GLU A 103 16.01 -1.95 -46.80
C GLU A 103 17.46 -1.38 -46.78
N GLU A 104 17.92 -1.00 -45.56
CA GLU A 104 19.23 -1.17 -44.85
C GLU A 104 20.60 -1.42 -45.58
N PRO A 105 21.81 -1.22 -44.97
CA PRO A 105 22.13 -1.39 -43.52
C PRO A 105 23.22 -0.49 -42.84
N THR A 106 23.32 -0.67 -41.51
CA THR A 106 24.48 -0.55 -40.57
C THR A 106 25.73 0.33 -40.84
N SER A 107 26.17 1.09 -39.81
CA SER A 107 27.45 0.88 -39.07
C SER A 107 27.71 1.97 -37.99
N MET A 108 28.80 1.81 -37.21
CA MET A 108 29.01 2.36 -35.85
C MET A 108 30.39 3.07 -35.73
N ILE A 109 30.64 3.82 -34.64
CA ILE A 109 31.95 4.14 -33.99
C ILE A 109 32.42 5.64 -33.92
N PHE A 110 32.40 6.16 -32.68
CA PHE A 110 33.33 7.06 -31.93
C PHE A 110 33.87 8.45 -32.39
N LEU A 111 33.97 9.30 -31.35
CA LEU A 111 34.63 10.62 -31.10
C LEU A 111 36.14 10.70 -31.52
N PRO A 112 36.84 11.88 -31.57
CA PRO A 112 36.68 13.10 -30.73
C PRO A 112 36.98 14.50 -31.39
N PRO A 113 36.91 15.63 -30.64
CA PRO A 113 37.09 16.99 -31.18
C PRO A 113 38.43 17.70 -30.86
N LYS A 114 39.01 18.38 -31.86
CA LYS A 114 40.04 19.45 -31.84
C LYS A 114 39.92 20.22 -33.18
N SER A 115 40.31 21.48 -33.40
CA SER A 115 40.58 22.67 -32.56
C SER A 115 40.96 23.83 -33.52
N CYS A 116 40.70 25.10 -33.19
CA CYS A 116 41.25 26.32 -33.86
C CYS A 116 40.81 26.59 -35.32
N GLN A 117 40.83 27.83 -35.88
CA GLN A 117 40.77 29.23 -35.39
C GLN A 117 40.62 30.17 -36.63
N ASN A 118 40.46 31.49 -36.41
CA ASN A 118 40.59 32.59 -37.41
C ASN A 118 39.44 32.69 -38.45
N ILE A 119 38.98 33.86 -38.94
CA ILE A 119 39.29 35.30 -38.76
C ILE A 119 37.97 36.08 -39.13
N SER A 120 37.63 37.30 -38.72
CA SER A 120 38.40 38.54 -38.47
C SER A 120 37.75 39.44 -37.38
N LEU A 121 38.16 40.71 -37.27
CA LEU A 121 37.56 41.78 -36.45
C LEU A 121 36.96 42.90 -37.32
N ARG A 122 35.72 43.34 -37.03
CA ARG A 122 35.29 44.76 -37.16
C ARG A 122 33.90 44.97 -36.54
N THR A 123 33.86 45.43 -35.29
CA THR A 123 32.96 46.48 -34.72
C THR A 123 33.17 46.51 -33.20
N LEU A 124 34.18 47.25 -32.75
CA LEU A 124 34.47 47.51 -31.34
C LEU A 124 34.33 49.01 -31.08
N ARG A 125 33.21 49.45 -30.49
CA ARG A 125 33.02 50.74 -29.80
C ARG A 125 31.62 50.86 -29.15
N SER A 126 31.37 50.08 -28.10
CA SER A 126 30.22 50.31 -27.18
C SER A 126 30.22 49.47 -25.88
N HIS A 127 31.05 48.43 -25.75
CA HIS A 127 30.94 47.44 -24.65
C HIS A 127 32.20 47.22 -23.78
N GLU A 128 33.08 48.22 -23.64
CA GLU A 128 34.18 48.18 -22.64
C GLU A 128 33.92 49.03 -21.37
N CYS A 129 32.86 49.84 -21.32
CA CYS A 129 32.54 50.67 -20.14
C CYS A 129 31.77 49.96 -19.01
N GLN A 130 31.37 48.70 -19.16
CA GLN A 130 30.59 47.97 -18.15
C GLN A 130 31.41 46.99 -17.29
N LEU A 131 32.51 46.42 -17.83
CA LEU A 131 33.36 45.46 -17.11
C LEU A 131 34.25 46.11 -16.03
N LEU A 132 34.76 47.32 -16.26
CA LEU A 132 35.57 48.06 -15.28
C LEU A 132 34.79 48.47 -14.01
N ASN A 133 33.47 48.61 -14.10
CA ASN A 133 32.61 48.90 -12.94
C ASN A 133 32.29 47.64 -12.11
N PHE A 134 32.21 46.46 -12.74
CA PHE A 134 31.95 45.20 -12.04
C PHE A 134 33.11 44.79 -11.13
N HIS A 135 34.36 44.99 -11.58
CA HIS A 135 35.56 44.63 -10.80
C HIS A 135 35.80 45.55 -9.58
N ARG A 136 35.35 46.81 -9.62
CA ARG A 136 35.35 47.69 -8.43
C ARG A 136 34.34 47.26 -7.37
N SER A 137 33.16 46.78 -7.76
CA SER A 137 32.16 46.28 -6.81
C SER A 137 32.62 45.04 -6.04
N ILE A 138 33.29 44.09 -6.70
CA ILE A 138 33.78 42.86 -6.06
C ILE A 138 34.85 43.15 -5.00
N ASN A 139 35.78 44.06 -5.28
CA ASN A 139 36.83 44.42 -4.33
C ASN A 139 36.28 45.21 -3.12
N ASN A 140 35.28 46.07 -3.32
CA ASN A 140 34.57 46.71 -2.21
C ASN A 140 33.80 45.69 -1.34
N PHE A 141 33.20 44.66 -1.94
CA PHE A 141 32.51 43.60 -1.20
C PHE A 141 33.46 42.77 -0.32
N ARG A 142 34.65 42.42 -0.85
CA ARG A 142 35.71 41.73 -0.09
C ARG A 142 36.28 42.57 1.06
N TYR A 143 36.36 43.90 0.88
CA TYR A 143 36.79 44.83 1.94
C TYR A 143 35.74 44.96 3.06
N ILE A 144 34.45 45.00 2.71
CA ILE A 144 33.34 45.07 3.67
C ILE A 144 33.21 43.76 4.48
N LEU A 145 33.39 42.59 3.85
CA LEU A 145 33.40 41.30 4.54
C LEU A 145 34.54 41.22 5.59
N ASN A 146 35.78 41.57 5.20
CA ASN A 146 36.93 41.61 6.12
C ASN A 146 36.74 42.61 7.29
N LEU A 147 36.10 43.76 7.05
CA LEU A 147 35.75 44.72 8.11
C LEU A 147 34.65 44.22 9.05
N THR A 148 33.78 43.33 8.57
CA THR A 148 32.71 42.73 9.36
C THR A 148 33.24 41.59 10.23
N GLU A 149 34.06 40.70 9.68
CA GLU A 149 34.76 39.65 10.47
C GLU A 149 35.64 40.26 11.57
N ARG A 150 36.46 41.28 11.26
CA ARG A 150 37.31 41.94 12.26
C ARG A 150 36.53 42.72 13.34
N LYS A 151 35.26 43.06 13.10
CA LYS A 151 34.37 43.65 14.12
C LYS A 151 33.59 42.61 14.93
N LEU A 152 33.31 41.44 14.37
CA LEU A 152 32.74 40.30 15.10
C LEU A 152 33.80 39.66 16.02
N LEU A 153 35.02 39.44 15.53
CA LEU A 153 36.15 38.89 16.31
C LEU A 153 36.66 39.83 17.43
N ARG A 154 36.32 41.12 17.40
CA ARG A 154 36.56 42.07 18.52
C ARG A 154 35.41 42.16 19.52
N LYS A 155 34.27 41.49 19.28
CA LYS A 155 33.15 41.42 20.23
C LYS A 155 33.04 40.08 20.94
N SER A 156 33.64 39.01 20.40
CA SER A 156 33.78 37.72 21.11
C SER A 156 34.72 37.79 22.32
N VAL A 157 35.63 38.78 22.39
CA VAL A 157 36.53 38.97 23.53
C VAL A 157 35.80 39.50 24.80
N ILE A 158 34.64 40.15 24.66
CA ILE A 158 33.87 40.68 25.81
C ILE A 158 32.91 39.61 26.39
N PHE A 159 32.82 38.43 25.76
CA PHE A 159 31.94 37.34 26.20
C PHE A 159 32.65 36.30 27.10
N ALA A 160 33.98 36.30 27.15
CA ALA A 160 34.78 35.43 28.01
C ALA A 160 34.86 35.97 29.45
N ASP A 161 35.17 37.26 29.61
CA ASP A 161 35.32 37.95 30.92
C ASP A 161 34.05 37.93 31.80
N PHE A 162 32.88 37.56 31.26
CA PHE A 162 31.64 37.47 32.03
C PHE A 162 31.44 36.12 32.75
N PHE A 163 32.25 35.10 32.44
CA PHE A 163 32.13 33.76 33.03
C PHE A 163 33.29 33.33 33.95
N GLU A 164 34.42 34.05 33.98
CA GLU A 164 35.54 33.78 34.91
C GLU A 164 35.39 34.47 36.29
N GLY A 165 34.28 35.15 36.55
CA GLY A 165 34.03 35.92 37.79
C GLY A 165 33.14 35.25 38.84
N MET A 166 32.86 33.94 38.75
CA MET A 166 31.96 33.22 39.67
C MET A 166 32.55 31.93 40.28
N GLU A 167 33.81 31.97 40.70
CA GLU A 167 34.32 31.11 41.77
C GLU A 167 34.69 31.97 42.98
N GLU A 168 33.75 32.14 43.93
CA GLU A 168 33.94 32.18 45.39
C GLU A 168 32.67 32.69 46.11
N GLY A 169 32.11 31.87 47.01
CA GLY A 169 31.16 32.31 48.05
C GLY A 169 29.68 31.93 47.90
N TYR A 170 29.17 31.24 48.93
CA TYR A 170 27.75 30.98 49.28
C TYR A 170 27.03 29.78 48.59
N PRO A 171 26.03 29.16 49.28
CA PRO A 171 25.95 27.71 49.35
C PRO A 171 25.02 27.02 48.34
N ARG A 172 25.20 25.70 48.20
CA ARG A 172 24.36 24.79 47.40
C ARG A 172 22.88 24.92 47.78
N PHE A 173 22.02 25.15 46.79
CA PHE A 173 20.58 24.95 46.88
C PHE A 173 20.20 23.63 46.20
N ASP A 174 19.42 22.81 46.90
CA ASP A 174 18.79 21.60 46.36
C ASP A 174 17.52 21.98 45.57
N LEU A 175 17.29 21.33 44.43
CA LEU A 175 16.24 21.68 43.45
C LEU A 175 15.00 20.78 43.57
N ARG A 176 14.78 20.12 44.70
CA ARG A 176 13.65 19.19 44.89
C ARG A 176 12.40 19.78 45.54
N GLU A 177 12.45 20.99 46.09
CA GLU A 177 11.27 21.59 46.76
C GLU A 177 11.03 23.06 46.33
N ASN A 178 9.76 23.35 46.00
CA ASN A 178 9.13 24.67 45.80
C ASN A 178 9.26 25.36 44.40
N PRO A 179 8.15 25.50 43.62
CA PRO A 179 8.18 25.97 42.22
C PRO A 179 8.17 27.50 42.00
N PHE A 180 8.42 28.34 43.00
CA PHE A 180 8.24 29.81 42.89
C PHE A 180 9.48 30.65 42.51
N SER A 181 10.65 30.04 42.32
CA SER A 181 11.92 30.79 42.16
C SER A 181 12.19 31.37 40.76
N ILE A 182 11.38 31.07 39.73
CA ILE A 182 11.58 31.55 38.35
C ILE A 182 11.29 33.06 38.19
N VAL A 183 10.51 33.66 39.11
CA VAL A 183 10.05 35.06 38.99
C VAL A 183 11.18 36.10 39.16
N ILE A 184 12.27 35.76 39.87
CA ILE A 184 13.31 36.74 40.24
C ILE A 184 14.32 37.00 39.09
N MET A 185 14.53 36.06 38.16
CA MET A 185 15.39 36.27 36.99
C MET A 185 14.80 37.29 35.99
N GLY A 186 13.48 37.35 35.86
CA GLY A 186 12.81 38.29 34.95
C GLY A 186 12.99 39.77 35.31
N HIS A 187 13.24 40.09 36.59
CA HIS A 187 13.31 41.47 37.04
C HIS A 187 14.66 42.17 36.75
N ARG A 188 15.77 41.42 36.62
CA ARG A 188 17.08 42.00 36.27
C ARG A 188 17.27 42.24 34.77
N PHE A 189 16.62 41.46 33.90
CA PHE A 189 16.61 41.71 32.45
C PHE A 189 15.95 43.06 32.10
N LYS A 190 14.96 43.48 32.92
CA LYS A 190 14.26 44.77 32.77
C LYS A 190 15.16 45.99 32.99
N HIS A 191 16.15 45.91 33.88
CA HIS A 191 17.09 47.02 34.12
C HIS A 191 18.13 47.21 33.01
N PHE A 192 18.56 46.12 32.35
CA PHE A 192 19.49 46.19 31.22
C PHE A 192 18.86 46.90 30.01
N LEU A 193 17.58 46.65 29.74
CA LEU A 193 16.81 47.32 28.69
C LEU A 193 16.58 48.83 28.96
N THR A 194 16.44 49.24 30.21
CA THR A 194 16.27 50.67 30.57
C THR A 194 17.55 51.48 30.32
N TYR A 195 18.74 50.88 30.51
CA TYR A 195 20.01 51.59 30.33
C TYR A 195 20.31 51.93 28.87
N ILE A 196 19.82 51.11 27.92
CA ILE A 196 19.96 51.36 26.47
C ILE A 196 19.05 52.50 25.99
N ASN A 197 17.93 52.78 26.67
CA ASN A 197 16.97 53.82 26.29
C ASN A 197 17.37 55.25 26.72
N LEU A 198 18.41 55.42 27.55
CA LEU A 198 18.80 56.72 28.12
C LEU A 198 19.80 57.53 27.26
N LEU A 199 20.31 56.97 26.15
CA LEU A 199 21.32 57.60 25.30
C LEU A 199 20.83 57.98 23.87
N SER A 200 19.51 58.06 23.64
CA SER A 200 18.95 58.35 22.32
C SER A 200 17.94 59.51 22.28
N SER A 201 18.45 60.74 22.38
CA SER A 201 17.89 61.89 21.67
C SER A 201 19.06 62.79 21.21
N PRO A 202 19.05 63.39 20.00
CA PRO A 202 17.92 63.54 19.07
C PRO A 202 18.13 62.82 17.73
N LEU A 203 17.46 61.67 17.52
CA LEU A 203 17.44 61.00 16.20
C LEU A 203 16.09 60.32 15.85
N ASN A 204 15.03 60.64 16.60
CA ASN A 204 13.68 60.09 16.42
C ASN A 204 12.92 60.64 15.19
N ALA A 205 13.57 61.43 14.33
CA ALA A 205 13.01 61.87 13.05
C ALA A 205 13.32 60.93 11.87
N LEU A 206 14.31 60.02 11.99
CA LEU A 206 14.77 59.17 10.87
C LEU A 206 14.50 57.66 11.03
N ILE A 207 13.80 57.24 12.10
CA ILE A 207 13.46 55.83 12.36
C ILE A 207 11.93 55.62 12.25
N ARG A 208 11.36 55.92 11.07
CA ARG A 208 10.02 55.42 10.67
C ARG A 208 10.04 54.41 9.52
N HIS A 209 11.20 54.18 8.89
CA HIS A 209 11.35 53.24 7.75
C HIS A 209 12.12 51.95 8.04
N ARG A 210 12.47 51.66 9.31
CA ARG A 210 13.22 50.43 9.69
C ARG A 210 12.46 49.39 10.51
N GLY A 211 11.21 49.66 10.90
CA GLY A 211 10.33 48.63 11.49
C GLY A 211 10.10 47.44 10.55
N LEU A 212 10.01 47.71 9.25
CA LEU A 212 9.79 46.68 8.24
C LEU A 212 10.95 45.68 8.14
N HIS A 213 12.20 46.10 8.32
CA HIS A 213 13.36 45.21 8.17
C HIS A 213 13.52 44.24 9.35
N TRP A 214 13.11 44.62 10.56
CA TRP A 214 13.08 43.71 11.71
C TRP A 214 11.91 42.73 11.60
N VAL A 215 10.72 43.20 11.22
CA VAL A 215 9.57 42.32 10.98
C VAL A 215 9.83 41.34 9.84
N LEU A 216 10.39 41.79 8.70
CA LEU A 216 10.75 40.92 7.57
C LEU A 216 11.90 39.95 7.91
N SER A 217 12.87 40.36 8.73
CA SER A 217 13.93 39.45 9.21
C SER A 217 13.33 38.34 10.07
N SER A 218 12.46 38.67 11.03
CA SER A 218 11.77 37.66 11.85
C SER A 218 10.78 36.82 11.05
N PHE A 219 10.11 37.38 10.04
CA PHE A 219 9.23 36.64 9.12
C PHE A 219 10.00 35.67 8.23
N LEU A 220 11.18 36.06 7.72
CA LEU A 220 12.01 35.20 6.88
C LEU A 220 12.64 34.08 7.71
N VAL A 221 13.13 34.39 8.92
CA VAL A 221 13.59 33.37 9.88
C VAL A 221 12.44 32.43 10.27
N TYR A 222 11.25 32.93 10.58
CA TYR A 222 10.07 32.10 10.89
C TYR A 222 9.65 31.21 9.70
N ARG A 223 9.67 31.73 8.46
CA ARG A 223 9.42 30.94 7.24
C ARG A 223 10.50 29.90 6.95
N ILE A 224 11.73 30.12 7.38
CA ILE A 224 12.83 29.15 7.29
C ILE A 224 12.71 28.10 8.42
N MET A 225 12.08 28.42 9.55
CA MET A 225 12.17 27.63 10.78
C MET A 225 11.18 26.47 10.97
N ASN A 226 10.09 26.34 10.20
CA ASN A 226 9.13 25.23 10.39
C ASN A 226 8.50 24.72 9.07
N LYS A 227 9.32 24.13 8.19
CA LYS A 227 8.81 23.13 7.24
C LYS A 227 8.71 21.79 7.98
N PRO A 228 7.57 21.11 7.99
CA PRO A 228 7.38 19.94 8.84
C PRO A 228 8.28 18.79 8.43
N LYS A 229 8.88 18.14 9.43
CA LYS A 229 9.74 16.97 9.24
C LYS A 229 8.88 15.71 9.18
N ILE A 230 8.93 14.99 8.06
CA ILE A 230 8.13 13.80 7.85
C ILE A 230 9.06 12.60 7.63
N LEU A 231 8.99 11.64 8.54
CA LEU A 231 9.71 10.36 8.41
C LEU A 231 8.75 9.26 7.97
N ILE A 232 9.18 8.41 7.05
CA ILE A 232 8.43 7.23 6.60
C ILE A 232 9.27 6.01 6.97
N VAL A 233 8.64 5.02 7.61
CA VAL A 233 9.29 3.76 7.99
C VAL A 233 8.89 2.68 6.98
N GLY A 234 9.86 2.26 6.16
CA GLY A 234 9.72 1.31 5.05
C GLY A 234 9.73 2.00 3.67
N ALA A 235 10.59 1.52 2.77
CA ALA A 235 10.65 1.86 1.35
C ALA A 235 9.94 0.82 0.47
N GLY A 236 8.89 0.18 1.00
CA GLY A 236 7.93 -0.60 0.20
C GLY A 236 7.07 0.30 -0.71
N PRO A 237 6.20 -0.29 -1.56
CA PRO A 237 5.34 0.48 -2.47
C PRO A 237 4.49 1.54 -1.75
N SER A 238 4.03 1.26 -0.53
CA SER A 238 3.27 2.21 0.28
C SER A 238 4.09 3.42 0.73
N GLY A 239 5.30 3.19 1.27
CA GLY A 239 6.19 4.26 1.71
C GLY A 239 6.70 5.12 0.56
N ILE A 240 7.07 4.49 -0.56
CA ILE A 240 7.45 5.19 -1.80
C ILE A 240 6.27 6.03 -2.32
N ALA A 241 5.07 5.46 -2.43
CA ALA A 241 3.88 6.19 -2.85
C ALA A 241 3.52 7.35 -1.91
N CYS A 242 3.66 7.16 -0.59
CA CYS A 242 3.46 8.22 0.39
C CYS A 242 4.46 9.36 0.19
N ALA A 243 5.75 9.03 0.06
CA ALA A 243 6.82 10.01 -0.12
C ALA A 243 6.64 10.85 -1.39
N THR A 244 6.43 10.21 -2.54
CA THR A 244 6.27 10.94 -3.82
C THR A 244 5.00 11.80 -3.80
N LYS A 245 3.92 11.34 -3.15
CA LYS A 245 2.69 12.13 -3.00
C LYS A 245 2.84 13.31 -2.05
N LEU A 246 3.63 13.20 -0.99
CA LEU A 246 3.97 14.32 -0.12
C LEU A 246 4.80 15.38 -0.87
N LEU A 247 5.76 14.94 -1.69
CA LEU A 247 6.56 15.85 -2.52
C LEU A 247 5.67 16.54 -3.59
N ASP A 248 4.71 15.84 -4.20
CA ASP A 248 3.69 16.43 -5.08
C ASP A 248 2.81 17.48 -4.36
N TYR A 249 2.55 17.31 -3.05
CA TYR A 249 1.86 18.31 -2.21
C TYR A 249 2.77 19.46 -1.74
N GLY A 250 4.05 19.47 -2.11
CA GLY A 250 4.99 20.53 -1.77
C GLY A 250 5.61 20.42 -0.37
N PHE A 251 5.50 19.28 0.29
CA PHE A 251 6.35 18.99 1.45
C PHE A 251 7.80 18.80 0.97
N GLU A 252 8.79 19.34 1.69
CA GLU A 252 10.20 19.30 1.27
C GLU A 252 11.09 18.43 2.18
N ASN A 253 10.73 18.27 3.45
CA ASN A 253 11.50 17.52 4.44
C ASN A 253 10.85 16.15 4.67
N VAL A 254 10.93 15.32 3.63
CA VAL A 254 10.45 13.93 3.60
C VAL A 254 11.66 13.01 3.49
N VAL A 255 11.78 12.07 4.42
CA VAL A 255 12.83 11.04 4.47
C VAL A 255 12.19 9.67 4.71
N ILE A 256 12.65 8.64 4.02
CA ILE A 256 12.30 7.24 4.26
C ILE A 256 13.48 6.55 4.96
N VAL A 257 13.21 5.80 6.02
CA VAL A 257 14.15 4.82 6.60
C VAL A 257 13.68 3.41 6.24
N GLU A 258 14.59 2.59 5.71
CA GLU A 258 14.33 1.21 5.28
C GLU A 258 15.29 0.27 6.03
N ALA A 259 14.78 -0.84 6.54
CA ALA A 259 15.54 -1.80 7.31
C ALA A 259 16.47 -2.63 6.41
N GLU A 260 16.02 -2.96 5.20
CA GLU A 260 16.78 -3.70 4.21
C GLU A 260 17.88 -2.87 3.55
N SER A 261 18.79 -3.57 2.87
CA SER A 261 19.81 -2.99 1.98
C SER A 261 19.27 -2.63 0.59
N ARG A 262 17.94 -2.67 0.39
CA ARG A 262 17.25 -2.39 -0.87
C ARG A 262 15.86 -1.81 -0.63
N ILE A 263 15.32 -1.12 -1.64
CA ILE A 263 13.91 -0.69 -1.67
C ILE A 263 12.95 -1.82 -2.08
N GLY A 264 11.65 -1.51 -2.06
CA GLY A 264 10.57 -2.33 -2.61
C GLY A 264 9.90 -3.27 -1.63
N GLY A 265 10.58 -3.66 -0.54
CA GLY A 265 10.04 -4.57 0.46
C GLY A 265 9.57 -5.89 -0.16
N ARG A 266 8.25 -6.14 -0.14
CA ARG A 266 7.59 -7.33 -0.73
C ARG A 266 7.42 -7.28 -2.25
N ILE A 267 7.81 -6.18 -2.91
CA ILE A 267 8.18 -6.19 -4.33
C ILE A 267 9.68 -6.51 -4.41
N HIS A 268 10.03 -7.65 -5.00
CA HIS A 268 11.42 -8.09 -5.13
C HIS A 268 11.64 -8.90 -6.40
N THR A 269 11.97 -8.17 -7.47
CA THR A 269 12.50 -8.73 -8.73
C THR A 269 14.00 -9.01 -8.57
N ILE A 270 14.51 -10.11 -9.14
CA ILE A 270 15.95 -10.36 -9.31
C ILE A 270 16.24 -10.95 -10.70
N PRO A 271 17.45 -10.73 -11.28
CA PRO A 271 17.93 -11.49 -12.43
C PRO A 271 18.01 -12.98 -12.12
N PHE A 272 17.50 -13.82 -13.01
CA PHE A 272 17.53 -15.28 -12.87
C PHE A 272 17.25 -15.95 -14.24
N ALA A 273 17.85 -17.12 -14.48
CA ALA A 273 17.78 -17.84 -15.74
C ALA A 273 18.04 -16.92 -16.96
N ASP A 274 17.11 -16.87 -17.90
CA ASP A 274 17.23 -16.08 -19.13
C ASP A 274 16.89 -14.59 -18.91
N ASN A 275 16.06 -14.27 -17.90
CA ASN A 275 15.48 -12.93 -17.68
C ASN A 275 15.56 -12.51 -16.19
N VAL A 276 14.40 -12.30 -15.56
CA VAL A 276 14.20 -11.99 -14.15
C VAL A 276 13.08 -12.86 -13.56
N ILE A 277 13.06 -13.00 -12.24
CA ILE A 277 11.94 -13.58 -11.48
C ILE A 277 11.48 -12.61 -10.39
N ASP A 278 10.18 -12.61 -10.11
CA ASP A 278 9.59 -11.89 -8.99
C ASP A 278 9.42 -12.84 -7.79
N LEU A 279 10.26 -12.68 -6.77
CA LEU A 279 10.20 -13.47 -5.53
C LEU A 279 8.97 -13.13 -4.67
N GLY A 280 8.35 -11.97 -4.89
CA GLY A 280 7.22 -11.43 -4.14
C GLY A 280 6.01 -11.18 -5.04
N ALA A 281 5.47 -9.96 -5.03
CA ALA A 281 4.41 -9.57 -5.95
C ALA A 281 4.84 -9.79 -7.43
N GLN A 282 3.98 -10.43 -8.23
CA GLN A 282 4.26 -10.82 -9.62
C GLN A 282 3.19 -10.36 -10.63
N TRP A 283 1.95 -10.16 -10.19
CA TRP A 283 0.84 -9.83 -11.08
C TRP A 283 0.22 -8.45 -10.80
N CYS A 284 -0.14 -7.75 -11.86
CA CYS A 284 -1.10 -6.65 -11.79
C CYS A 284 -2.51 -7.24 -11.91
N HIS A 285 -3.36 -7.02 -10.91
CA HIS A 285 -4.70 -7.59 -10.84
C HIS A 285 -5.74 -6.64 -11.42
N GLY A 286 -6.19 -6.86 -12.65
CA GLY A 286 -7.23 -6.06 -13.30
C GLY A 286 -6.71 -4.85 -14.06
N GLU A 287 -7.58 -4.34 -14.93
CA GLU A 287 -7.34 -3.29 -15.93
C GLU A 287 -8.16 -2.01 -15.65
N LYS A 288 -9.12 -2.06 -14.72
CA LYS A 288 -9.91 -0.92 -14.26
C LYS A 288 -9.72 -0.69 -12.76
N ASP A 289 -9.80 0.59 -12.36
CA ASP A 289 -9.73 1.03 -10.96
C ASP A 289 -8.52 0.43 -10.21
N ASN A 290 -7.39 0.30 -10.91
CA ASN A 290 -6.12 -0.20 -10.41
C ASN A 290 -4.97 0.69 -10.87
N ILE A 291 -4.39 1.43 -9.93
CA ILE A 291 -3.30 2.37 -10.19
C ILE A 291 -2.02 1.73 -10.77
N VAL A 292 -1.77 0.44 -10.48
CA VAL A 292 -0.63 -0.29 -11.06
C VAL A 292 -0.81 -0.42 -12.57
N TYR A 293 -2.01 -0.80 -13.02
CA TYR A 293 -2.34 -0.90 -14.43
C TYR A 293 -2.35 0.49 -15.10
N GLU A 294 -2.99 1.47 -14.47
CA GLU A 294 -3.09 2.84 -15.01
C GLU A 294 -1.72 3.48 -15.29
N LEU A 295 -0.71 3.18 -14.47
CA LEU A 295 0.65 3.63 -14.69
C LEU A 295 1.39 2.72 -15.68
N ALA A 296 1.34 1.39 -15.52
CA ALA A 296 2.19 0.47 -16.27
C ALA A 296 1.76 0.25 -17.75
N HIS A 297 0.46 0.28 -18.07
CA HIS A 297 0.00 0.03 -19.44
C HIS A 297 0.46 1.13 -20.42
N LYS A 298 0.58 2.38 -19.95
CA LYS A 298 1.05 3.54 -20.73
C LYS A 298 2.47 3.35 -21.28
N HIS A 299 3.28 2.51 -20.61
CA HIS A 299 4.65 2.19 -20.99
C HIS A 299 4.79 0.80 -21.62
N ASN A 300 3.67 0.13 -21.96
CA ASN A 300 3.63 -1.22 -22.55
C ASN A 300 4.44 -2.26 -21.72
N LEU A 301 4.35 -2.19 -20.39
CA LEU A 301 5.09 -3.07 -19.47
C LEU A 301 4.36 -4.38 -19.16
N LEU A 302 3.03 -4.41 -19.32
CA LEU A 302 2.19 -5.54 -18.96
C LEU A 302 1.82 -6.41 -20.18
N GLN A 303 1.57 -7.69 -19.92
CA GLN A 303 0.92 -8.63 -20.84
C GLN A 303 0.17 -9.69 -20.03
N SER A 304 -0.82 -10.37 -20.64
CA SER A 304 -1.47 -11.52 -20.01
C SER A 304 -0.48 -12.67 -19.76
N THR A 305 -0.64 -13.37 -18.65
CA THR A 305 0.02 -14.68 -18.43
C THR A 305 -0.60 -15.77 -19.30
N GLY A 306 -1.82 -15.56 -19.81
CA GLY A 306 -2.55 -16.52 -20.62
C GLY A 306 -2.96 -17.76 -19.83
N ASP A 307 -3.20 -18.86 -20.56
CA ASP A 307 -3.83 -20.09 -20.06
C ASP A 307 -2.99 -20.94 -19.10
N VAL A 308 -1.81 -20.47 -18.64
CA VAL A 308 -0.89 -21.30 -17.82
C VAL A 308 -1.57 -21.86 -16.57
N TYR A 309 -2.43 -21.06 -15.94
CA TYR A 309 -3.20 -21.43 -14.75
C TYR A 309 -4.61 -21.97 -15.08
N GLU A 310 -4.89 -22.26 -16.35
CA GLU A 310 -6.14 -22.87 -16.82
C GLU A 310 -5.89 -24.26 -17.44
N SER A 311 -4.86 -24.40 -18.29
CA SER A 311 -4.53 -25.60 -19.07
C SER A 311 -3.52 -26.55 -18.41
N TYR A 312 -3.14 -26.31 -17.14
CA TYR A 312 -2.27 -27.21 -16.39
C TYR A 312 -2.86 -28.63 -16.28
N GLN A 313 -1.99 -29.64 -16.24
CA GLN A 313 -2.41 -31.03 -16.08
C GLN A 313 -2.64 -31.39 -14.61
N CYS A 314 -3.70 -32.15 -14.33
CA CYS A 314 -3.86 -32.80 -13.02
C CYS A 314 -3.16 -34.16 -13.07
N ILE A 315 -2.10 -34.34 -12.28
CA ILE A 315 -1.29 -35.55 -12.29
C ILE A 315 -1.23 -36.16 -10.89
N ARG A 316 -1.47 -37.47 -10.79
CA ARG A 316 -1.49 -38.22 -9.54
C ARG A 316 -0.09 -38.68 -9.13
N SER A 317 0.11 -38.97 -7.85
CA SER A 317 1.40 -39.41 -7.27
C SER A 317 1.91 -40.77 -7.75
N ASN A 318 1.10 -41.50 -8.54
CA ASN A 318 1.47 -42.71 -9.29
C ASN A 318 1.85 -42.41 -10.77
N ARG A 319 1.98 -41.13 -11.15
CA ARG A 319 2.20 -40.60 -12.53
C ARG A 319 1.02 -40.74 -13.49
N GLU A 320 -0.16 -41.08 -13.00
CA GLU A 320 -1.38 -41.11 -13.80
C GLU A 320 -1.85 -39.68 -14.10
N ILE A 321 -2.00 -39.34 -15.38
CA ILE A 321 -2.57 -38.08 -15.82
C ILE A 321 -4.10 -38.22 -15.84
N VAL A 322 -4.81 -37.37 -15.10
CA VAL A 322 -6.27 -37.37 -15.08
C VAL A 322 -6.79 -37.00 -16.49
N PRO A 323 -7.78 -37.74 -17.05
CA PRO A 323 -8.34 -37.43 -18.37
C PRO A 323 -8.90 -36.01 -18.45
N GLU A 324 -8.65 -35.30 -19.56
CA GLU A 324 -8.97 -33.87 -19.69
C GLU A 324 -10.45 -33.55 -19.48
N ASN A 325 -11.36 -34.44 -19.90
CA ASN A 325 -12.79 -34.28 -19.68
C ASN A 325 -13.17 -34.34 -18.18
N ILE A 326 -12.42 -35.07 -17.36
CA ILE A 326 -12.61 -35.17 -15.91
C ILE A 326 -11.95 -33.98 -15.21
N SER A 327 -10.69 -33.66 -15.55
CA SER A 327 -9.99 -32.51 -14.95
C SER A 327 -10.66 -31.17 -15.28
N GLN A 328 -11.15 -30.99 -16.51
CA GLN A 328 -11.88 -29.77 -16.87
C GLN A 328 -13.18 -29.65 -16.08
N ARG A 329 -13.96 -30.73 -15.92
CA ARG A 329 -15.20 -30.69 -15.13
C ARG A 329 -14.95 -30.45 -13.64
N LEU A 330 -13.84 -30.97 -13.09
CA LEU A 330 -13.41 -30.65 -11.72
C LEU A 330 -13.00 -29.17 -11.58
N LYS A 331 -12.27 -28.61 -12.55
CA LYS A 331 -11.97 -27.17 -12.64
C LYS A 331 -13.25 -26.33 -12.76
N ASP A 332 -14.20 -26.74 -13.58
CA ASP A 332 -15.47 -26.05 -13.78
C ASP A 332 -16.31 -26.01 -12.48
N ILE A 333 -16.35 -27.11 -11.72
CA ILE A 333 -17.03 -27.15 -10.40
C ILE A 333 -16.47 -26.09 -9.44
N VAL A 334 -15.15 -25.98 -9.31
CA VAL A 334 -14.55 -25.00 -8.39
C VAL A 334 -14.67 -23.56 -8.93
N ASN A 335 -14.64 -23.38 -10.25
CA ASN A 335 -14.86 -22.09 -10.91
C ASN A 335 -16.31 -21.59 -10.74
N ASP A 336 -17.31 -22.46 -10.90
CA ASP A 336 -18.71 -22.11 -10.65
C ASP A 336 -18.94 -21.71 -9.18
N SER A 337 -18.24 -22.38 -8.25
CA SER A 337 -18.29 -22.03 -6.81
C SER A 337 -17.69 -20.66 -6.49
N LEU A 338 -16.82 -20.10 -7.35
CA LEU A 338 -16.34 -18.73 -7.26
C LEU A 338 -17.40 -17.72 -7.74
N VAL A 339 -18.12 -18.04 -8.82
CA VAL A 339 -19.12 -17.13 -9.42
C VAL A 339 -20.33 -16.91 -8.50
N THR A 340 -20.82 -17.95 -7.82
CA THR A 340 -21.94 -17.81 -6.86
C THR A 340 -21.50 -17.31 -5.47
N ARG A 341 -20.19 -17.39 -5.16
CA ARG A 341 -19.58 -17.08 -3.86
C ARG A 341 -20.08 -15.76 -3.26
N GLN A 342 -20.01 -14.68 -4.02
CA GLN A 342 -20.28 -13.33 -3.50
C GLN A 342 -21.74 -13.10 -3.06
N MET A 343 -22.70 -13.84 -3.62
CA MET A 343 -24.11 -13.74 -3.26
C MET A 343 -24.46 -14.66 -2.08
N GLU A 344 -23.85 -15.84 -2.03
CA GLU A 344 -24.15 -16.86 -1.03
C GLU A 344 -23.45 -16.60 0.31
N LEU A 345 -22.17 -16.18 0.29
CA LEU A 345 -21.41 -15.88 1.52
C LEU A 345 -22.02 -14.75 2.35
N ARG A 346 -22.80 -13.84 1.74
CA ARG A 346 -23.51 -12.75 2.44
C ARG A 346 -24.45 -13.25 3.54
N ASN A 347 -24.89 -14.50 3.45
CA ASN A 347 -25.84 -15.12 4.38
C ASN A 347 -25.20 -16.26 5.20
N SER A 348 -23.87 -16.43 5.17
CA SER A 348 -23.17 -17.50 5.90
C SER A 348 -22.21 -16.94 6.95
N ASN A 349 -22.28 -17.48 8.18
CA ASN A 349 -21.38 -17.14 9.28
C ASN A 349 -20.25 -18.18 9.42
N GLY A 350 -19.75 -18.71 8.30
CA GLY A 350 -18.79 -19.82 8.26
C GLY A 350 -17.49 -19.46 7.56
N SER A 351 -16.50 -20.35 7.67
CA SER A 351 -15.25 -20.22 6.93
C SER A 351 -15.43 -20.38 5.43
N LEU A 352 -14.50 -19.82 4.67
CA LEU A 352 -14.43 -20.03 3.22
C LEU A 352 -14.21 -21.53 2.90
N GLY A 353 -13.40 -22.23 3.68
CA GLY A 353 -13.15 -23.67 3.54
C GLY A 353 -14.42 -24.51 3.68
N SER A 354 -15.22 -24.23 4.71
CA SER A 354 -16.53 -24.87 4.91
C SER A 354 -17.52 -24.56 3.79
N TYR A 355 -17.56 -23.33 3.27
CA TYR A 355 -18.39 -22.99 2.11
C TYR A 355 -17.98 -23.79 0.86
N LEU A 356 -16.69 -23.78 0.51
CA LEU A 356 -16.19 -24.43 -0.70
C LEU A 356 -16.31 -25.95 -0.64
N THR A 357 -16.03 -26.55 0.52
CA THR A 357 -16.22 -27.99 0.76
C THR A 357 -17.66 -28.40 0.49
N ASN A 358 -18.63 -27.67 1.05
CA ASN A 358 -20.05 -27.96 0.83
C ASN A 358 -20.42 -27.83 -0.66
N LYS A 359 -19.99 -26.75 -1.33
CA LYS A 359 -20.31 -26.48 -2.75
C LYS A 359 -19.68 -27.48 -3.70
N PHE A 360 -18.42 -27.86 -3.49
CA PHE A 360 -17.72 -28.86 -4.29
C PHE A 360 -18.46 -30.20 -4.24
N TYR A 361 -18.76 -30.71 -3.03
CA TYR A 361 -19.48 -31.98 -2.89
C TYR A 361 -20.97 -31.87 -3.27
N GLU A 362 -21.61 -30.71 -3.23
CA GLU A 362 -22.96 -30.49 -3.78
C GLU A 362 -22.94 -30.68 -5.31
N ALA A 363 -22.03 -30.00 -6.01
CA ALA A 363 -21.90 -30.08 -7.46
C ALA A 363 -21.41 -31.46 -7.96
N LEU A 364 -20.51 -32.10 -7.21
CA LEU A 364 -20.01 -33.45 -7.52
C LEU A 364 -21.11 -34.52 -7.46
N ARG A 365 -22.17 -34.32 -6.67
CA ARG A 365 -23.32 -35.25 -6.58
C ARG A 365 -24.32 -35.11 -7.75
N ARG A 366 -24.15 -34.14 -8.65
CA ARG A 366 -25.04 -33.99 -9.82
C ARG A 366 -24.92 -35.20 -10.74
N PRO A 367 -25.99 -35.63 -11.44
CA PRO A 367 -25.94 -36.82 -12.32
C PRO A 367 -24.87 -36.74 -13.41
N GLU A 368 -24.63 -35.53 -13.94
CA GLU A 368 -23.56 -35.22 -14.89
C GLU A 368 -22.15 -35.53 -14.36
N ASN A 369 -21.97 -35.67 -13.04
CA ASN A 369 -20.70 -35.92 -12.35
C ASN A 369 -20.56 -37.34 -11.77
N SER A 370 -21.49 -38.24 -12.09
CA SER A 370 -21.49 -39.63 -11.61
C SER A 370 -20.37 -40.53 -12.15
N ASP A 371 -19.66 -40.11 -13.19
CA ASP A 371 -18.50 -40.80 -13.78
C ASP A 371 -17.14 -40.36 -13.19
N ILE A 372 -17.12 -39.32 -12.34
CA ILE A 372 -15.89 -38.86 -11.69
C ILE A 372 -15.55 -39.80 -10.52
N ASP A 373 -14.36 -40.37 -10.55
CA ASP A 373 -13.86 -41.18 -9.43
C ASP A 373 -13.73 -40.34 -8.15
N MET A 374 -14.29 -40.85 -7.05
CA MET A 374 -14.35 -40.13 -5.78
C MET A 374 -12.98 -39.97 -5.09
N ALA A 375 -11.97 -40.77 -5.41
CA ALA A 375 -10.61 -40.51 -4.94
C ALA A 375 -9.99 -39.37 -5.75
N ILE A 376 -10.04 -39.42 -7.08
CA ILE A 376 -9.55 -38.32 -7.95
C ILE A 376 -10.21 -36.97 -7.57
N ALA A 377 -11.52 -36.97 -7.30
CA ALA A 377 -12.22 -35.76 -6.87
C ALA A 377 -11.73 -35.21 -5.52
N ARG A 378 -11.41 -36.08 -4.54
CA ARG A 378 -10.82 -35.67 -3.25
C ARG A 378 -9.40 -35.14 -3.44
N GLU A 379 -8.56 -35.90 -4.13
CA GLU A 379 -7.15 -35.53 -4.39
C GLU A 379 -7.07 -34.18 -5.12
N PHE A 380 -7.98 -33.92 -6.07
CA PHE A 380 -8.14 -32.62 -6.74
C PHE A 380 -8.59 -31.52 -5.78
N PHE A 381 -9.60 -31.77 -4.95
CA PHE A 381 -10.12 -30.74 -4.06
C PHE A 381 -9.13 -30.37 -2.95
N ASP A 382 -8.40 -31.33 -2.39
CA ASP A 382 -7.33 -31.09 -1.42
C ASP A 382 -6.18 -30.26 -2.02
N ASN A 383 -5.87 -30.48 -3.30
CA ASN A 383 -4.94 -29.64 -4.05
C ASN A 383 -5.50 -28.23 -4.30
N TYR A 384 -6.77 -28.11 -4.72
CA TYR A 384 -7.45 -26.83 -4.93
C TYR A 384 -7.52 -25.99 -3.64
N GLN A 385 -7.76 -26.62 -2.47
CA GLN A 385 -7.75 -25.92 -1.19
C GLN A 385 -6.39 -25.28 -0.88
N LYS A 386 -5.27 -25.93 -1.27
CA LYS A 386 -3.91 -25.37 -1.15
C LYS A 386 -3.67 -24.23 -2.14
N PHE A 387 -4.14 -24.38 -3.38
CA PHE A 387 -4.10 -23.30 -4.37
C PHE A 387 -4.87 -22.05 -3.89
N GLU A 388 -6.09 -22.22 -3.39
CA GLU A 388 -6.91 -21.12 -2.90
C GLU A 388 -6.32 -20.51 -1.61
N SER A 389 -5.79 -21.33 -0.70
CA SER A 389 -5.06 -20.82 0.48
C SER A 389 -3.81 -20.01 0.09
N SER A 390 -3.23 -20.25 -1.09
CA SER A 390 -2.16 -19.40 -1.64
C SER A 390 -2.64 -18.03 -2.12
N VAL A 391 -3.90 -17.92 -2.56
CA VAL A 391 -4.53 -16.64 -2.92
C VAL A 391 -4.71 -15.78 -1.67
N GLU A 392 -5.20 -16.39 -0.58
CA GLU A 392 -5.44 -15.71 0.71
C GLU A 392 -4.17 -15.58 1.58
N ALA A 393 -3.11 -16.34 1.29
CA ALA A 393 -1.99 -16.60 2.19
C ALA A 393 -2.42 -17.13 3.58
N SER A 394 -3.38 -18.04 3.62
CA SER A 394 -3.78 -18.74 4.85
C SER A 394 -3.01 -20.05 5.05
N ASP A 395 -3.02 -20.57 6.29
CA ASP A 395 -2.55 -21.94 6.58
C ASP A 395 -3.62 -22.99 6.22
N THR A 396 -4.89 -22.62 6.33
CA THR A 396 -6.07 -23.38 5.90
C THR A 396 -7.18 -22.43 5.47
N LEU A 397 -8.09 -22.87 4.61
CA LEU A 397 -9.29 -22.10 4.26
C LEU A 397 -10.32 -22.06 5.40
N ASP A 398 -10.20 -22.92 6.41
CA ASP A 398 -11.08 -22.88 7.59
C ASP A 398 -10.78 -21.68 8.52
N ASP A 399 -9.57 -21.12 8.43
CA ASP A 399 -9.24 -19.87 9.10
C ASP A 399 -9.75 -18.65 8.32
N VAL A 400 -9.97 -18.76 7.00
CA VAL A 400 -10.39 -17.64 6.14
C VAL A 400 -11.87 -17.35 6.35
N SER A 401 -12.19 -16.08 6.58
CA SER A 401 -13.53 -15.65 6.97
C SER A 401 -14.44 -15.47 5.75
N GLY A 402 -15.59 -16.16 5.76
CA GLY A 402 -16.53 -16.11 4.63
C GLY A 402 -17.15 -14.73 4.43
N HIS A 403 -17.42 -13.99 5.51
CA HIS A 403 -17.94 -12.63 5.38
C HIS A 403 -16.83 -11.63 5.01
N GLY A 404 -15.67 -11.73 5.65
CA GLY A 404 -14.51 -10.86 5.40
C GLY A 404 -13.92 -10.99 4.00
N TYR A 405 -14.05 -12.15 3.34
CA TYR A 405 -13.76 -12.30 1.90
C TYR A 405 -14.54 -11.29 1.04
N LEU A 406 -15.76 -10.92 1.44
CA LEU A 406 -16.61 -9.96 0.72
C LEU A 406 -16.24 -8.49 0.94
N GLU A 407 -15.31 -8.20 1.87
CA GLU A 407 -14.75 -6.85 2.01
C GLU A 407 -13.82 -6.50 0.83
N TYR A 408 -13.18 -7.51 0.22
CA TYR A 408 -12.25 -7.32 -0.88
C TYR A 408 -12.96 -6.85 -2.17
N TRP A 409 -12.39 -5.88 -2.86
CA TRP A 409 -12.89 -5.38 -4.14
C TRP A 409 -12.02 -5.95 -5.28
N GLU A 410 -12.66 -6.66 -6.21
CA GLU A 410 -11.98 -7.16 -7.42
C GLU A 410 -11.95 -6.07 -8.51
N CYS A 411 -10.74 -5.73 -8.98
CA CYS A 411 -10.56 -4.87 -10.16
C CYS A 411 -10.94 -5.62 -11.43
N GLU A 412 -11.81 -5.05 -12.28
CA GLU A 412 -12.24 -5.68 -13.53
C GLU A 412 -11.08 -5.84 -14.54
N GLY A 413 -11.06 -6.94 -15.30
CA GLY A 413 -10.12 -7.19 -16.40
C GLY A 413 -9.33 -8.48 -16.22
N ASP A 414 -8.19 -8.61 -16.90
CA ASP A 414 -7.24 -9.70 -16.63
C ASP A 414 -6.54 -9.49 -15.28
N ILE A 415 -6.70 -10.45 -14.36
CA ILE A 415 -6.08 -10.40 -13.03
C ILE A 415 -4.68 -11.04 -12.95
N LEU A 416 -4.17 -11.57 -14.06
CA LEU A 416 -2.86 -12.24 -14.17
C LEU A 416 -1.95 -11.54 -15.18
N LEU A 417 -1.92 -10.20 -15.17
CA LEU A 417 -1.00 -9.43 -16.00
C LEU A 417 0.43 -9.51 -15.43
N ASN A 418 1.38 -10.04 -16.20
CA ASN A 418 2.81 -10.14 -15.87
C ASN A 418 3.64 -9.03 -16.53
N TRP A 419 4.85 -8.82 -15.99
CA TRP A 419 5.78 -7.76 -16.34
C TRP A 419 6.80 -8.13 -17.44
N LYS A 420 6.42 -9.05 -18.34
CA LYS A 420 7.25 -9.50 -19.47
C LYS A 420 8.62 -10.02 -18.97
N ASP A 421 9.69 -9.41 -19.43
CA ASP A 421 11.09 -9.67 -19.15
C ASP A 421 11.69 -8.75 -18.06
N LYS A 422 10.89 -7.85 -17.46
CA LYS A 422 11.38 -6.76 -16.59
C LYS A 422 11.04 -6.90 -15.11
N GLY A 423 9.96 -7.62 -14.79
CA GLY A 423 9.50 -7.84 -13.42
C GLY A 423 8.86 -6.62 -12.74
N TYR A 424 8.27 -6.83 -11.57
CA TYR A 424 7.47 -5.82 -10.86
C TYR A 424 8.25 -4.59 -10.41
N VAL A 425 9.59 -4.66 -10.30
CA VAL A 425 10.44 -3.50 -9.95
C VAL A 425 10.23 -2.28 -10.86
N GLU A 426 9.80 -2.48 -12.11
CA GLU A 426 9.38 -1.40 -13.01
C GLU A 426 8.29 -0.49 -12.43
N PHE A 427 7.38 -1.04 -11.62
CA PHE A 427 6.35 -0.23 -10.98
C PHE A 427 6.94 0.78 -9.98
N LEU A 428 7.98 0.40 -9.24
CA LEU A 428 8.69 1.30 -8.34
C LEU A 428 9.42 2.39 -9.11
N ARG A 429 10.03 2.03 -10.26
CA ARG A 429 10.66 2.96 -11.20
C ARG A 429 9.68 4.01 -11.73
N LEU A 430 8.44 3.60 -12.04
CA LEU A 430 7.36 4.51 -12.41
C LEU A 430 6.92 5.42 -11.26
N LEU A 431 6.66 4.87 -10.06
CA LEU A 431 6.25 5.66 -8.90
C LEU A 431 7.28 6.73 -8.52
N MET A 432 8.58 6.39 -8.58
CA MET A 432 9.69 7.29 -8.27
C MET A 432 10.10 8.19 -9.45
N ARG A 433 9.44 8.09 -10.62
CA ARG A 433 9.75 8.85 -11.84
C ARG A 433 11.21 8.73 -12.30
N THR A 434 11.83 7.54 -12.15
CA THR A 434 13.26 7.31 -12.48
C THR A 434 13.60 7.47 -13.97
N HIS A 435 12.61 7.64 -14.84
CA HIS A 435 12.82 7.95 -16.26
C HIS A 435 12.87 9.47 -16.54
N GLU A 436 12.39 10.29 -15.60
CA GLU A 436 12.49 11.77 -15.62
C GLU A 436 13.78 12.25 -14.94
N HIS A 437 14.38 11.41 -14.10
CA HIS A 437 15.52 11.70 -13.24
C HIS A 437 16.61 10.64 -13.44
N ASN A 438 17.82 11.03 -13.88
CA ASN A 438 18.95 10.12 -14.18
C ASN A 438 19.63 9.53 -12.92
N HIS A 439 18.84 9.09 -11.94
CA HIS A 439 19.26 8.61 -10.62
C HIS A 439 18.51 7.33 -10.24
N GLU A 440 19.09 6.50 -9.37
CA GLU A 440 18.56 5.17 -9.04
C GLU A 440 17.20 5.24 -8.34
N PHE A 441 17.01 6.19 -7.42
CA PHE A 441 15.75 6.41 -6.70
C PHE A 441 14.94 7.60 -7.24
N GLY A 442 15.35 8.15 -8.39
CA GLY A 442 14.62 9.18 -9.13
C GLY A 442 14.29 10.42 -8.30
N LEU A 443 13.00 10.71 -8.12
CA LEU A 443 12.50 11.83 -7.32
C LEU A 443 12.71 11.65 -5.79
N LEU A 444 13.09 10.44 -5.35
CA LEU A 444 13.42 10.10 -3.96
C LEU A 444 14.93 9.96 -3.71
N GLU A 445 15.78 10.36 -4.66
CA GLU A 445 17.23 10.42 -4.48
C GLU A 445 17.59 11.28 -3.24
N GLU A 446 18.62 10.88 -2.50
CA GLU A 446 19.04 11.46 -1.20
C GLU A 446 17.99 11.39 -0.06
N ARG A 447 16.78 10.85 -0.30
CA ARG A 447 15.69 10.76 0.69
C ARG A 447 15.48 9.38 1.28
N ILE A 448 16.13 8.35 0.75
CA ILE A 448 16.00 6.96 1.21
C ILE A 448 17.27 6.56 1.97
N LEU A 449 17.11 6.21 3.24
CA LEU A 449 18.17 5.72 4.12
C LEU A 449 18.00 4.21 4.32
N LEU A 450 18.79 3.42 3.58
CA LEU A 450 18.83 1.96 3.65
C LEU A 450 19.60 1.48 4.89
N ASN A 451 19.34 0.26 5.37
CA ASN A 451 19.95 -0.33 6.58
C ASN A 451 19.64 0.44 7.89
N HIS A 452 18.49 1.11 7.95
CA HIS A 452 17.99 1.90 9.08
C HIS A 452 16.80 1.22 9.76
N ARG A 453 16.98 -0.02 10.23
CA ARG A 453 15.93 -0.77 10.95
C ARG A 453 15.51 -0.03 12.22
N VAL A 454 14.22 0.34 12.32
CA VAL A 454 13.66 1.08 13.46
C VAL A 454 13.44 0.14 14.64
N ALA A 455 14.04 0.46 15.79
CA ALA A 455 13.91 -0.28 17.03
C ALA A 455 12.85 0.30 17.97
N HIS A 456 12.72 1.63 18.01
CA HIS A 456 11.90 2.34 19.01
C HIS A 456 11.28 3.64 18.48
N ILE A 457 10.06 3.92 18.94
CA ILE A 457 9.19 5.01 18.51
C ILE A 457 8.57 5.65 19.76
N ASP A 458 9.15 6.77 20.22
CA ASP A 458 8.61 7.63 21.27
C ASP A 458 7.71 8.71 20.64
N TRP A 459 6.39 8.56 20.76
CA TRP A 459 5.40 9.35 20.01
C TRP A 459 4.50 10.27 20.84
N ASN A 460 4.52 10.18 22.17
CA ASN A 460 3.69 11.02 23.05
C ASN A 460 4.55 12.00 23.86
N ARG A 461 5.32 12.81 23.15
CA ARG A 461 6.28 13.75 23.73
C ARG A 461 5.65 15.11 24.02
N TYR A 462 6.19 15.80 25.02
CA TYR A 462 5.77 17.16 25.38
C TYR A 462 5.96 18.19 24.25
N ASP A 463 6.87 17.92 23.31
CA ASP A 463 7.16 18.76 22.15
C ASP A 463 6.26 18.46 20.93
N SER A 464 5.36 17.47 21.03
CA SER A 464 4.51 16.98 19.92
C SER A 464 5.31 16.59 18.65
N CYS A 465 6.57 16.21 18.84
CA CYS A 465 7.36 15.48 17.84
C CYS A 465 7.32 13.98 18.15
N VAL A 466 7.85 13.18 17.22
CA VAL A 466 8.11 11.75 17.40
C VAL A 466 9.61 11.53 17.33
N GLN A 467 10.18 10.86 18.34
CA GLN A 467 11.56 10.42 18.34
C GLN A 467 11.65 8.95 17.89
N ILE A 468 12.44 8.72 16.86
CA ILE A 468 12.68 7.40 16.27
C ILE A 468 14.13 7.01 16.54
N ARG A 469 14.36 5.76 16.96
CA ARG A 469 15.70 5.18 17.15
C ARG A 469 15.86 3.95 16.29
N CYS A 470 16.95 3.90 15.52
CA CYS A 470 17.33 2.75 14.71
C CYS A 470 18.33 1.84 15.43
N GLU A 471 18.39 0.57 15.02
CA GLU A 471 19.29 -0.43 15.60
C GLU A 471 20.77 -0.12 15.36
N ASN A 472 21.08 0.61 14.27
CA ASN A 472 22.41 1.14 13.99
C ASN A 472 22.85 2.29 14.94
N GLY A 473 21.98 2.72 15.86
CA GLY A 473 22.23 3.79 16.83
C GLY A 473 21.82 5.19 16.35
N GLU A 474 21.41 5.36 15.09
CA GLU A 474 20.91 6.63 14.60
C GLU A 474 19.56 7.01 15.21
N ASN A 475 19.31 8.31 15.33
CA ASN A 475 18.09 8.86 15.93
C ASN A 475 17.52 9.97 15.04
N PHE A 476 16.22 9.92 14.80
CA PHE A 476 15.48 10.94 14.04
C PHE A 476 14.45 11.62 14.95
N LEU A 477 14.22 12.91 14.71
CA LEU A 477 13.15 13.67 15.35
C LEU A 477 12.28 14.29 14.25
N ALA A 478 11.02 13.87 14.20
CA ALA A 478 10.06 14.23 13.15
C ALA A 478 8.80 14.87 13.73
N ASP A 479 8.11 15.70 12.94
CA ASP A 479 6.77 16.18 13.25
C ASP A 479 5.71 15.10 13.04
N HIS A 480 5.93 14.25 12.03
CA HIS A 480 5.02 13.21 11.60
C HIS A 480 5.84 11.97 11.22
N VAL A 481 5.34 10.80 11.61
CA VAL A 481 5.89 9.50 11.21
C VAL A 481 4.81 8.69 10.51
N ILE A 482 5.13 8.08 9.37
CA ILE A 482 4.23 7.16 8.65
C ILE A 482 4.84 5.76 8.72
N ILE A 483 4.13 4.85 9.37
CA ILE A 483 4.50 3.45 9.52
C ILE A 483 3.96 2.67 8.33
N THR A 484 4.86 2.04 7.57
CA THR A 484 4.52 1.18 6.42
C THR A 484 5.08 -0.25 6.53
N VAL A 485 5.58 -0.60 7.72
CA VAL A 485 6.06 -1.96 8.05
C VAL A 485 4.94 -2.99 7.90
N SER A 486 5.30 -4.26 7.67
CA SER A 486 4.31 -5.31 7.48
C SER A 486 3.49 -5.58 8.75
N LEU A 487 2.28 -6.12 8.57
CA LEU A 487 1.46 -6.59 9.70
C LEU A 487 2.17 -7.69 10.50
N GLY A 488 2.94 -8.58 9.86
CA GLY A 488 3.76 -9.57 10.55
C GLY A 488 4.79 -8.94 11.52
N VAL A 489 5.46 -7.85 11.13
CA VAL A 489 6.38 -7.12 12.01
C VAL A 489 5.61 -6.42 13.14
N LEU A 490 4.45 -5.83 12.85
CA LEU A 490 3.60 -5.25 13.91
C LEU A 490 3.16 -6.32 14.92
N LYS A 491 2.69 -7.49 14.47
CA LYS A 491 2.32 -8.62 15.35
C LYS A 491 3.45 -9.00 16.29
N GLU A 492 4.67 -9.17 15.78
CA GLU A 492 5.82 -9.58 16.60
C GLU A 492 6.31 -8.46 17.54
N GLN A 493 6.29 -7.19 17.11
CA GLN A 493 7.13 -6.15 17.73
C GLN A 493 6.34 -4.96 18.32
N HIS A 494 5.06 -4.74 18.01
CA HIS A 494 4.34 -3.50 18.37
C HIS A 494 4.30 -3.19 19.88
N LEU A 495 4.31 -4.22 20.75
CA LEU A 495 4.34 -4.05 22.21
C LEU A 495 5.69 -3.57 22.76
N ARG A 496 6.75 -3.61 21.94
CA ARG A 496 8.14 -3.23 22.26
C ARG A 496 8.60 -2.00 21.50
N THR A 497 8.14 -1.82 20.25
CA THR A 497 8.56 -0.75 19.36
C THR A 497 7.94 0.61 19.70
N PHE A 498 6.72 0.66 20.26
CA PHE A 498 6.00 1.92 20.51
C PHE A 498 5.98 2.30 22.00
N GLU A 499 6.43 3.52 22.31
CA GLU A 499 6.31 4.17 23.61
C GLU A 499 5.53 5.50 23.48
N PRO A 500 4.45 5.70 24.27
CA PRO A 500 3.73 4.70 25.04
C PRO A 500 3.13 3.61 24.12
N LYS A 501 2.63 2.51 24.70
CA LYS A 501 1.99 1.45 23.93
C LYS A 501 0.82 1.98 23.10
N LEU A 502 0.58 1.35 21.94
CA LEU A 502 -0.54 1.67 21.06
C LEU A 502 -1.90 1.56 21.79
N PRO A 503 -2.95 2.31 21.39
CA PRO A 503 -4.29 2.13 21.93
C PRO A 503 -4.81 0.69 21.78
N LEU A 504 -5.65 0.23 22.72
CA LEU A 504 -6.12 -1.17 22.77
C LEU A 504 -6.83 -1.62 21.49
N ASP A 505 -7.62 -0.75 20.85
CA ASP A 505 -8.32 -1.11 19.60
C ASP A 505 -7.33 -1.31 18.43
N LYS A 506 -6.19 -0.61 18.46
CA LYS A 506 -5.10 -0.81 17.48
C LYS A 506 -4.28 -2.07 17.79
N GLN A 507 -4.04 -2.39 19.06
CA GLN A 507 -3.45 -3.68 19.45
C GLN A 507 -4.36 -4.82 18.96
N ARG A 508 -5.67 -4.75 19.25
CA ARG A 508 -6.66 -5.72 18.77
C ARG A 508 -6.69 -5.84 17.24
N ALA A 509 -6.55 -4.75 16.50
CA ALA A 509 -6.46 -4.80 15.04
C ALA A 509 -5.18 -5.52 14.56
N ILE A 510 -4.03 -5.23 15.19
CA ILE A 510 -2.77 -5.91 14.88
C ILE A 510 -2.85 -7.40 15.19
N ASP A 511 -3.47 -7.78 16.31
CA ASP A 511 -3.56 -9.16 16.77
C ASP A 511 -4.66 -9.95 16.03
N GLY A 512 -5.80 -9.33 15.74
CA GLY A 512 -6.97 -9.96 15.13
C GLY A 512 -6.94 -10.08 13.60
N LEU A 513 -6.27 -9.17 12.89
CA LEU A 513 -6.05 -9.33 11.44
C LEU A 513 -5.07 -10.47 11.20
N ALA A 514 -5.34 -11.34 10.21
CA ALA A 514 -4.46 -12.45 9.90
C ALA A 514 -3.32 -12.06 8.95
N PHE A 515 -2.22 -12.80 9.01
CA PHE A 515 -1.03 -12.60 8.18
C PHE A 515 -0.30 -13.94 8.04
N GLY A 516 -0.19 -14.48 6.83
CA GLY A 516 0.39 -15.80 6.62
C GLY A 516 1.56 -15.80 5.64
N THR A 517 1.78 -16.94 4.97
CA THR A 517 3.03 -17.19 4.24
C THR A 517 2.76 -17.97 2.96
N VAL A 518 3.30 -17.46 1.87
CA VAL A 518 3.29 -18.07 0.54
C VAL A 518 4.68 -17.86 -0.06
N ASN A 519 5.31 -18.96 -0.46
CA ASN A 519 6.64 -18.95 -1.06
C ASN A 519 6.62 -19.52 -2.47
N LYS A 520 7.58 -19.07 -3.26
CA LYS A 520 7.82 -19.53 -4.62
C LYS A 520 9.10 -20.34 -4.69
N ILE A 521 9.10 -21.30 -5.61
CA ILE A 521 10.20 -22.22 -5.89
C ILE A 521 10.51 -22.12 -7.37
N PHE A 522 11.71 -21.69 -7.73
CA PHE A 522 12.14 -21.46 -9.10
C PHE A 522 13.28 -22.41 -9.46
N ILE A 523 13.09 -23.21 -10.51
CA ILE A 523 14.02 -24.27 -10.92
C ILE A 523 14.33 -24.12 -12.41
N GLU A 524 15.59 -23.79 -12.72
CA GLU A 524 16.09 -23.62 -14.08
C GLU A 524 16.74 -24.93 -14.56
N PHE A 525 16.34 -25.41 -15.74
CA PHE A 525 16.92 -26.59 -16.35
C PHE A 525 17.88 -26.25 -17.52
N PRO A 526 18.80 -27.15 -17.90
CA PRO A 526 19.69 -26.94 -19.04
C PRO A 526 18.91 -26.73 -20.36
N LYS A 527 17.76 -27.38 -20.48
CA LYS A 527 16.81 -27.30 -21.60
C LYS A 527 15.42 -27.70 -21.12
N PRO A 528 14.33 -27.32 -21.81
CA PRO A 528 13.01 -27.85 -21.54
C PRO A 528 13.00 -29.36 -21.82
N PHE A 529 12.49 -30.16 -20.88
CA PHE A 529 12.34 -31.62 -21.04
C PHE A 529 10.87 -32.05 -21.23
N TRP A 530 9.94 -31.12 -21.10
CA TRP A 530 8.50 -31.29 -21.28
C TRP A 530 8.04 -30.92 -22.72
N PRO A 531 6.83 -31.33 -23.15
CA PRO A 531 6.27 -30.98 -24.46
C PRO A 531 6.09 -29.47 -24.64
N LYS A 532 6.22 -28.98 -25.89
CA LYS A 532 6.19 -27.53 -26.22
C LYS A 532 4.94 -26.78 -25.75
N ASN A 533 3.79 -27.44 -25.67
CA ASN A 533 2.51 -26.84 -25.28
C ASN A 533 2.09 -27.22 -23.84
N TRP A 534 3.01 -27.78 -23.05
CA TRP A 534 2.75 -28.11 -21.65
C TRP A 534 2.95 -26.88 -20.77
N THR A 535 1.93 -26.51 -20.01
CA THR A 535 1.90 -25.29 -19.17
C THR A 535 2.28 -25.55 -17.72
N GLY A 536 2.27 -26.80 -17.26
CA GLY A 536 2.56 -27.18 -15.89
C GLY A 536 1.67 -28.32 -15.40
N PHE A 537 1.78 -28.60 -14.11
CA PHE A 537 0.97 -29.60 -13.43
C PHE A 537 0.65 -29.23 -11.99
N THR A 538 -0.49 -29.74 -11.53
CA THR A 538 -0.88 -29.74 -10.12
C THR A 538 -0.84 -31.16 -9.57
N MET A 539 -0.45 -31.29 -8.30
CA MET A 539 -0.11 -32.55 -7.63
C MET A 539 -1.30 -33.16 -6.89
N LEU A 540 -1.83 -34.26 -7.44
CA LEU A 540 -2.91 -35.03 -6.83
C LEU A 540 -2.33 -36.18 -6.00
N TRP A 541 -2.21 -35.95 -4.70
CA TRP A 541 -1.61 -36.90 -3.77
C TRP A 541 -2.60 -38.01 -3.39
N ARG A 542 -2.31 -39.26 -3.80
CA ARG A 542 -3.05 -40.44 -3.34
C ARG A 542 -2.77 -40.68 -1.85
N GLU A 543 -3.77 -41.11 -1.08
CA GLU A 543 -3.69 -41.21 0.39
C GLU A 543 -2.52 -42.11 0.87
N GLU A 544 -2.27 -43.22 0.17
CA GLU A 544 -1.13 -44.10 0.45
C GLU A 544 0.22 -43.41 0.23
N ASP A 545 0.34 -42.61 -0.85
CA ASP A 545 1.58 -41.95 -1.25
C ASP A 545 1.93 -40.74 -0.36
N ILE A 546 0.92 -39.98 0.09
CA ILE A 546 1.14 -38.88 1.05
C ILE A 546 1.46 -39.42 2.45
N GLY A 547 0.89 -40.57 2.82
CA GLY A 547 1.23 -41.30 4.03
C GLY A 547 2.71 -41.68 4.13
N GLU A 548 3.38 -41.92 3.00
CA GLU A 548 4.83 -42.21 2.96
C GLU A 548 5.70 -41.01 3.36
N ILE A 549 5.26 -39.77 3.09
CA ILE A 549 6.04 -38.57 3.39
C ILE A 549 5.66 -37.92 4.74
N ARG A 550 4.41 -38.08 5.17
CA ARG A 550 3.94 -37.63 6.49
C ARG A 550 4.77 -38.28 7.60
N GLY A 551 5.26 -37.46 8.54
CA GLY A 551 6.17 -37.91 9.61
C GLY A 551 7.65 -38.06 9.21
N THR A 552 8.02 -37.86 7.95
CA THR A 552 9.43 -37.85 7.50
C THR A 552 10.01 -36.43 7.42
N ALA A 553 11.30 -36.32 7.07
CA ALA A 553 11.91 -35.04 6.71
C ALA A 553 11.20 -34.35 5.51
N ARG A 554 10.57 -35.13 4.63
CA ARG A 554 9.85 -34.65 3.42
C ARG A 554 8.41 -34.22 3.66
N ALA A 555 7.91 -34.24 4.90
CA ALA A 555 6.51 -33.86 5.20
C ALA A 555 6.12 -32.44 4.70
N TRP A 556 7.10 -31.53 4.55
CA TRP A 556 6.85 -30.19 4.01
C TRP A 556 6.42 -30.17 2.53
N LEU A 557 6.68 -31.23 1.78
CA LEU A 557 6.27 -31.36 0.38
C LEU A 557 4.75 -31.50 0.20
N GLU A 558 4.01 -31.77 1.28
CA GLU A 558 2.55 -31.90 1.25
C GLU A 558 1.86 -30.63 0.73
N ASP A 559 2.38 -29.44 1.07
CA ASP A 559 1.80 -28.15 0.69
C ASP A 559 2.41 -27.52 -0.57
N VAL A 560 3.29 -28.25 -1.26
CA VAL A 560 3.70 -27.88 -2.63
C VAL A 560 2.59 -28.34 -3.58
N PHE A 561 1.75 -27.41 -4.05
CA PHE A 561 0.56 -27.80 -4.81
C PHE A 561 0.82 -28.02 -6.31
N GLY A 562 1.81 -27.37 -6.91
CA GLY A 562 2.08 -27.51 -8.35
C GLY A 562 3.31 -26.76 -8.83
N PHE A 563 3.70 -27.01 -10.08
CA PHE A 563 4.76 -26.28 -10.80
C PHE A 563 4.29 -25.93 -12.21
N TYR A 564 4.54 -24.69 -12.63
CA TYR A 564 4.05 -24.09 -13.86
C TYR A 564 5.17 -23.49 -14.69
N CYS A 565 5.01 -23.49 -16.01
CA CYS A 565 5.97 -22.92 -16.95
C CYS A 565 5.85 -21.39 -17.00
N ASP A 566 6.97 -20.69 -17.04
CA ASP A 566 6.99 -19.28 -17.42
C ASP A 566 7.12 -19.15 -18.95
N ARG A 567 6.15 -18.49 -19.59
CA ARG A 567 6.12 -18.28 -21.04
C ARG A 567 7.29 -17.43 -21.55
N ASN A 568 7.86 -16.57 -20.71
CA ASN A 568 9.01 -15.73 -21.07
C ASN A 568 10.35 -16.44 -20.75
N GLN A 569 10.34 -17.52 -19.96
CA GLN A 569 11.52 -18.25 -19.51
C GLN A 569 11.33 -19.76 -19.74
N PRO A 570 11.50 -20.25 -20.97
CA PRO A 570 11.08 -21.60 -21.36
C PRO A 570 11.84 -22.74 -20.66
N ARG A 571 12.92 -22.43 -19.93
CA ARG A 571 13.74 -23.37 -19.15
C ARG A 571 13.37 -23.40 -17.66
N LEU A 572 12.39 -22.60 -17.24
CA LEU A 572 12.04 -22.36 -15.84
C LEU A 572 10.72 -23.05 -15.45
N LEU A 573 10.73 -23.78 -14.33
CA LEU A 573 9.52 -24.14 -13.60
C LEU A 573 9.38 -23.29 -12.34
N SER A 574 8.18 -22.76 -12.14
CA SER A 574 7.77 -21.97 -10.98
C SER A 574 6.74 -22.74 -10.16
N GLY A 575 7.13 -23.22 -8.99
CA GLY A 575 6.27 -23.89 -8.01
C GLY A 575 5.93 -23.00 -6.83
N TRP A 576 4.96 -23.44 -6.05
CA TRP A 576 4.36 -22.68 -4.95
C TRP A 576 4.17 -23.58 -3.73
N ILE A 577 4.37 -23.00 -2.55
CA ILE A 577 4.13 -23.62 -1.24
C ILE A 577 3.54 -22.60 -0.27
N ILE A 578 2.70 -23.08 0.64
CA ILE A 578 1.91 -22.25 1.55
C ILE A 578 2.14 -22.58 3.02
N GLY A 579 1.70 -21.67 3.88
CA GLY A 579 1.39 -21.90 5.28
C GLY A 579 2.56 -22.41 6.13
N ALA A 580 2.24 -23.30 7.08
CA ALA A 580 3.20 -23.84 8.04
C ALA A 580 4.37 -24.59 7.38
N ASN A 581 4.12 -25.34 6.30
CA ASN A 581 5.17 -26.05 5.58
C ASN A 581 6.00 -25.11 4.68
N GLY A 582 5.42 -24.03 4.16
CA GLY A 582 6.17 -22.92 3.55
C GLY A 582 7.17 -22.31 4.54
N ARG A 583 6.71 -21.97 5.75
CA ARG A 583 7.57 -21.47 6.84
C ARG A 583 8.64 -22.47 7.26
N ARG A 584 8.33 -23.77 7.27
CA ARG A 584 9.31 -24.85 7.50
C ARG A 584 10.34 -24.95 6.38
N MET A 585 9.93 -24.85 5.11
CA MET A 585 10.84 -24.89 3.97
C MET A 585 11.87 -23.75 4.04
N GLU A 586 11.49 -22.56 4.52
CA GLU A 586 12.43 -21.44 4.69
C GLU A 586 13.60 -21.71 5.66
N THR A 587 13.47 -22.70 6.57
CA THR A 587 14.55 -23.05 7.53
C THR A 587 15.43 -24.21 7.07
N LEU A 588 15.13 -24.84 5.93
CA LEU A 588 15.87 -25.99 5.41
C LEU A 588 17.11 -25.58 4.60
N PRO A 589 18.16 -26.43 4.57
CA PRO A 589 19.26 -26.31 3.60
C PRO A 589 18.74 -26.34 2.16
N LYS A 590 19.35 -25.54 1.26
CA LYS A 590 18.87 -25.37 -0.12
C LYS A 590 18.93 -26.66 -0.94
N ASP A 591 19.93 -27.49 -0.66
CA ASP A 591 20.10 -28.84 -1.19
C ASP A 591 18.96 -29.77 -0.75
N GLU A 592 18.55 -29.74 0.52
CA GLU A 592 17.37 -30.51 0.97
C GLU A 592 16.07 -30.03 0.28
N ILE A 593 15.90 -28.73 0.06
CA ILE A 593 14.73 -28.19 -0.65
C ILE A 593 14.76 -28.66 -2.11
N LEU A 594 15.91 -28.56 -2.78
CA LEU A 594 16.08 -28.97 -4.17
C LEU A 594 15.84 -30.48 -4.35
N ASP A 595 16.41 -31.32 -3.49
CA ASP A 595 16.18 -32.77 -3.47
C ASP A 595 14.71 -33.11 -3.24
N GLY A 596 14.02 -32.35 -2.40
CA GLY A 596 12.57 -32.44 -2.20
C GLY A 596 11.78 -32.14 -3.48
N CYS A 597 12.12 -31.07 -4.19
CA CYS A 597 11.49 -30.73 -5.47
C CYS A 597 11.79 -31.76 -6.57
N MET A 598 13.02 -32.26 -6.64
CA MET A 598 13.40 -33.32 -7.58
C MET A 598 12.72 -34.66 -7.25
N TYR A 599 12.46 -34.95 -5.97
CA TYR A 599 11.59 -36.06 -5.56
C TYR A 599 10.15 -35.87 -6.04
N LEU A 600 9.56 -34.67 -5.91
CA LEU A 600 8.22 -34.38 -6.44
C LEU A 600 8.15 -34.59 -7.95
N PHE A 601 9.10 -34.04 -8.72
CA PHE A 601 9.14 -34.27 -10.17
C PHE A 601 9.22 -35.76 -10.50
N ARG A 602 10.05 -36.54 -9.80
CA ARG A 602 10.19 -37.99 -10.01
C ARG A 602 8.98 -38.81 -9.53
N LYS A 603 8.20 -38.33 -8.55
CA LYS A 603 6.96 -38.99 -8.08
C LYS A 603 5.81 -38.75 -9.06
N PHE A 604 5.66 -37.53 -9.58
CA PHE A 604 4.52 -37.14 -10.42
C PHE A 604 4.76 -37.21 -11.93
N LEU A 605 5.93 -36.80 -12.45
CA LEU A 605 6.14 -36.71 -13.90
C LEU A 605 6.60 -38.06 -14.50
N PRO A 606 6.14 -38.41 -15.72
CA PRO A 606 6.52 -39.66 -16.40
C PRO A 606 7.83 -39.57 -17.19
N TRP A 607 8.53 -38.43 -17.15
CA TRP A 607 9.71 -38.14 -17.97
C TRP A 607 11.02 -38.37 -17.23
N ASP A 608 12.10 -38.55 -17.99
CA ASP A 608 13.46 -38.44 -17.46
C ASP A 608 13.78 -36.96 -17.20
N ILE A 609 14.05 -36.62 -15.94
CA ILE A 609 14.19 -35.24 -15.48
C ILE A 609 15.68 -34.94 -15.31
N PRO A 610 16.26 -34.03 -16.12
CA PRO A 610 17.67 -33.65 -16.00
C PRO A 610 17.93 -32.92 -14.69
N GLU A 611 19.14 -33.00 -14.17
CA GLU A 611 19.55 -32.18 -13.04
C GLU A 611 19.48 -30.67 -13.39
N PRO A 612 19.01 -29.81 -12.47
CA PRO A 612 18.81 -28.39 -12.73
C PRO A 612 20.14 -27.62 -12.70
N CYS A 613 20.19 -26.52 -13.47
CA CYS A 613 21.33 -25.62 -13.52
C CYS A 613 21.32 -24.57 -12.40
N ASN A 614 20.13 -24.17 -11.94
CA ASN A 614 19.96 -23.06 -11.00
C ASN A 614 18.69 -23.23 -10.18
N PHE A 615 18.71 -22.71 -8.96
CA PHE A 615 17.66 -22.91 -7.97
C PHE A 615 17.49 -21.69 -7.07
N LYS A 616 16.24 -21.26 -6.87
CA LYS A 616 15.91 -20.14 -5.99
C LYS A 616 14.56 -20.34 -5.31
N THR A 617 14.50 -20.02 -4.02
CA THR A 617 13.25 -19.85 -3.28
C THR A 617 13.11 -18.41 -2.78
N SER A 618 11.87 -18.00 -2.51
CA SER A 618 11.59 -16.83 -1.69
C SER A 618 11.61 -17.19 -0.19
N THR A 619 11.92 -16.22 0.67
CA THR A 619 11.92 -16.36 2.13
C THR A 619 11.30 -15.11 2.76
N TRP A 620 10.04 -15.19 3.17
CA TRP A 620 9.22 -14.05 3.62
C TRP A 620 8.95 -14.08 5.13
N TYR A 621 8.84 -15.26 5.75
CA TYR A 621 8.53 -15.40 7.17
C TYR A 621 9.77 -15.29 8.08
N THR A 622 10.86 -15.96 7.69
CA THR A 622 12.13 -15.97 8.41
C THR A 622 12.82 -14.60 8.39
N ASN A 623 12.59 -13.80 7.34
CA ASN A 623 13.05 -12.40 7.29
C ASN A 623 12.28 -11.56 8.32
N GLU A 624 13.01 -11.01 9.29
CA GLU A 624 12.51 -10.20 10.41
C GLU A 624 11.91 -8.84 10.02
N ASN A 625 12.16 -8.36 8.80
CA ASN A 625 11.59 -7.12 8.25
C ASN A 625 10.25 -7.35 7.54
N PHE A 626 9.83 -8.60 7.34
CA PHE A 626 8.57 -8.95 6.66
C PHE A 626 7.66 -9.87 7.47
N ARG A 627 8.19 -10.92 8.12
CA ARG A 627 7.43 -11.88 8.94
C ARG A 627 6.19 -12.49 8.26
N GLY A 628 6.26 -12.69 6.94
CA GLY A 628 5.20 -13.30 6.13
C GLY A 628 4.95 -12.56 4.81
N SER A 629 3.96 -13.06 4.06
CA SER A 629 3.69 -12.61 2.68
C SER A 629 2.66 -11.49 2.63
N TYR A 630 1.42 -11.69 3.10
CA TYR A 630 0.37 -10.66 3.11
C TYR A 630 -0.75 -10.98 4.11
N SER A 631 -1.63 -10.00 4.34
CA SER A 631 -2.76 -10.12 5.26
C SER A 631 -3.95 -10.87 4.64
N PHE A 632 -4.92 -11.25 5.48
CA PHE A 632 -6.28 -11.65 5.06
C PHE A 632 -7.27 -11.43 6.21
N ARG A 633 -8.56 -11.66 5.97
CA ARG A 633 -9.61 -11.65 7.00
C ARG A 633 -9.84 -13.08 7.50
N SER A 634 -9.66 -13.30 8.80
CA SER A 634 -9.86 -14.62 9.41
C SER A 634 -11.13 -14.71 10.24
N MET A 635 -11.57 -15.93 10.54
CA MET A 635 -12.65 -16.17 11.50
C MET A 635 -12.37 -15.50 12.86
N HIS A 636 -11.10 -15.41 13.26
CA HIS A 636 -10.69 -14.66 14.45
C HIS A 636 -10.83 -13.14 14.28
N THR A 637 -10.60 -12.60 13.08
CA THR A 637 -10.86 -11.18 12.77
C THR A 637 -12.34 -10.84 13.00
N GLU A 638 -13.26 -11.72 12.56
CA GLU A 638 -14.70 -11.58 12.81
C GLU A 638 -15.03 -11.71 14.30
N GLU A 639 -14.50 -12.74 14.98
CA GLU A 639 -14.73 -13.02 16.40
C GLU A 639 -14.41 -11.82 17.31
N VAL A 640 -13.27 -11.15 17.10
CA VAL A 640 -12.85 -10.01 17.92
C VAL A 640 -13.44 -8.67 17.46
N GLY A 641 -14.20 -8.67 16.35
CA GLY A 641 -14.88 -7.51 15.79
C GLY A 641 -13.91 -6.38 15.41
N THR A 642 -12.85 -6.68 14.67
CA THR A 642 -11.83 -5.69 14.26
C THR A 642 -11.61 -5.69 12.75
N SER A 643 -10.98 -4.64 12.22
CA SER A 643 -10.75 -4.50 10.78
C SER A 643 -9.47 -3.71 10.48
N ALA A 644 -9.15 -3.60 9.19
CA ALA A 644 -8.10 -2.69 8.70
C ALA A 644 -8.35 -1.21 9.07
N ARG A 645 -9.60 -0.82 9.39
CA ARG A 645 -9.95 0.57 9.74
C ARG A 645 -9.36 1.01 11.06
N GLU A 646 -9.36 0.14 12.07
CA GLU A 646 -8.74 0.39 13.38
C GLU A 646 -7.21 0.45 13.25
N LEU A 647 -6.64 -0.39 12.38
CA LEU A 647 -5.21 -0.34 12.06
C LEU A 647 -4.83 0.96 11.31
N ALA A 648 -5.67 1.42 10.38
CA ALA A 648 -5.47 2.64 9.60
C ALA A 648 -5.67 3.96 10.36
N GLN A 649 -6.23 3.94 11.58
CA GLN A 649 -6.35 5.17 12.38
C GLN A 649 -4.96 5.68 12.81
N PRO A 650 -4.64 6.98 12.63
CA PRO A 650 -3.40 7.54 13.14
C PRO A 650 -3.51 7.82 14.65
N LEU A 651 -2.37 8.01 15.30
CA LEU A 651 -2.25 8.51 16.66
C LEU A 651 -2.14 10.03 16.62
N TYR A 652 -2.82 10.71 17.53
CA TYR A 652 -2.89 12.17 17.57
C TYR A 652 -2.30 12.75 18.86
N THR A 653 -1.77 13.97 18.80
CA THR A 653 -1.56 14.85 19.97
C THR A 653 -2.40 16.13 19.84
N VAL A 654 -2.81 16.70 20.97
CA VAL A 654 -3.54 17.98 20.98
C VAL A 654 -2.54 19.13 20.87
N THR A 655 -2.67 19.95 19.82
CA THR A 655 -1.83 21.14 19.57
C THR A 655 -2.65 22.32 19.04
N THR A 656 -2.02 23.42 18.66
CA THR A 656 -2.66 24.49 17.87
C THR A 656 -2.34 24.34 16.38
N LYS A 657 -3.28 24.75 15.50
CA LYS A 657 -3.17 24.44 14.06
C LYS A 657 -1.98 25.18 13.41
N PRO A 658 -1.06 24.48 12.73
CA PRO A 658 0.10 25.12 12.11
C PRO A 658 -0.28 25.92 10.85
N MET A 659 0.22 27.14 10.73
CA MET A 659 -0.08 28.03 9.60
C MET A 659 1.02 28.01 8.52
N LEU A 660 0.82 27.23 7.45
CA LEU A 660 1.78 27.14 6.34
C LEU A 660 1.94 28.43 5.51
N ASN A 661 0.86 29.20 5.37
CA ASN A 661 0.83 30.31 4.41
C ASN A 661 1.18 31.70 4.99
N GLY A 662 1.48 31.80 6.29
CA GLY A 662 1.84 33.07 6.92
C GLY A 662 0.75 34.14 6.84
N GLN A 663 -0.52 33.76 6.70
CA GLN A 663 -1.63 34.66 7.01
C GLN A 663 -1.52 35.02 8.48
N SER A 664 -1.33 36.31 8.78
CA SER A 664 -1.29 36.80 10.15
C SER A 664 -2.68 36.62 10.77
N SER A 665 -2.85 35.60 11.60
CA SER A 665 -3.99 35.56 12.50
C SER A 665 -3.88 36.73 13.47
N THR A 666 -4.72 37.74 13.32
CA THR A 666 -4.90 38.82 14.32
C THR A 666 -5.61 38.32 15.58
N GLU A 667 -6.04 37.05 15.57
CA GLU A 667 -6.51 36.26 16.70
C GLU A 667 -5.46 36.23 17.84
N PRO A 668 -5.84 36.59 19.08
CA PRO A 668 -5.01 36.40 20.26
C PRO A 668 -4.50 34.96 20.42
N LEU A 669 -3.37 34.78 21.12
CA LEU A 669 -2.79 33.45 21.39
C LEU A 669 -3.79 32.49 22.08
N PHE A 670 -4.77 33.02 22.80
CA PHE A 670 -5.82 32.29 23.52
C PHE A 670 -7.03 31.88 22.65
N SER A 671 -7.16 32.36 21.41
CA SER A 671 -8.23 31.96 20.49
C SER A 671 -7.77 31.04 19.36
N GLN A 672 -6.49 30.62 19.36
CA GLN A 672 -6.03 29.53 18.50
C GLN A 672 -6.82 28.25 18.82
N SER A 673 -7.63 27.80 17.86
CA SER A 673 -8.39 26.56 18.01
C SER A 673 -7.43 25.38 18.19
N ARG A 674 -7.64 24.60 19.25
CA ARG A 674 -6.96 23.32 19.44
C ARG A 674 -7.35 22.37 18.31
N CYS A 675 -6.39 21.61 17.81
CA CYS A 675 -6.59 20.58 16.80
C CYS A 675 -5.76 19.35 17.12
N ASP A 676 -6.21 18.20 16.64
CA ASP A 676 -5.51 16.95 16.75
C ASP A 676 -4.46 16.85 15.63
N LYS A 677 -3.16 16.90 15.98
CA LYS A 677 -2.04 16.68 15.06
C LYS A 677 -1.81 15.17 14.91
N PRO A 678 -1.94 14.57 13.72
CA PRO A 678 -1.62 13.17 13.52
C PRO A 678 -0.09 13.00 13.62
N VAL A 679 0.42 12.42 14.70
CA VAL A 679 1.88 12.25 14.91
C VAL A 679 2.41 10.94 14.35
N VAL A 680 1.63 9.86 14.42
CA VAL A 680 1.97 8.54 13.85
C VAL A 680 0.82 8.06 12.98
N GLN A 681 1.08 7.87 11.69
CA GLN A 681 0.10 7.39 10.70
C GLN A 681 0.44 5.96 10.28
N PHE A 682 -0.54 5.21 9.78
CA PHE A 682 -0.37 3.82 9.36
C PHE A 682 -0.82 3.63 7.91
N ALA A 683 0.07 3.07 7.08
CA ALA A 683 -0.17 2.71 5.69
C ALA A 683 0.39 1.31 5.39
N GLY A 684 0.22 0.83 4.16
CA GLY A 684 0.52 -0.54 3.74
C GLY A 684 -0.75 -1.36 3.50
N GLU A 685 -0.62 -2.50 2.82
CA GLU A 685 -1.77 -3.29 2.34
C GLU A 685 -2.74 -3.71 3.45
N ALA A 686 -2.24 -4.12 4.62
CA ALA A 686 -3.07 -4.50 5.77
C ALA A 686 -3.91 -3.35 6.35
N THR A 687 -3.66 -2.11 5.94
CA THR A 687 -4.43 -0.92 6.32
C THR A 687 -5.50 -0.54 5.29
N SER A 688 -5.66 -1.31 4.20
CA SER A 688 -6.77 -1.17 3.26
C SER A 688 -7.94 -2.04 3.71
N ASP A 689 -9.15 -1.46 3.77
CA ASP A 689 -10.36 -2.21 4.10
C ASP A 689 -10.92 -3.00 2.90
N HIS A 690 -10.51 -2.67 1.66
CA HIS A 690 -11.05 -3.27 0.44
C HIS A 690 -10.00 -3.76 -0.58
N TYR A 691 -8.76 -3.29 -0.52
CA TYR A 691 -7.64 -3.78 -1.33
C TYR A 691 -6.48 -4.27 -0.45
N PHE A 692 -6.80 -5.07 0.57
CA PHE A 692 -5.76 -5.71 1.36
C PHE A 692 -4.95 -6.70 0.51
N SER A 693 -3.75 -7.09 0.98
CA SER A 693 -2.87 -8.05 0.31
C SER A 693 -2.23 -7.62 -1.02
N THR A 694 -2.64 -6.50 -1.63
CA THR A 694 -2.17 -6.08 -2.96
C THR A 694 -1.23 -4.88 -2.97
N VAL A 695 -0.52 -4.71 -4.10
CA VAL A 695 0.33 -3.53 -4.35
C VAL A 695 -0.49 -2.26 -4.55
N HIS A 696 -1.63 -2.31 -5.26
CA HIS A 696 -2.47 -1.11 -5.46
C HIS A 696 -3.04 -0.60 -4.12
N GLY A 697 -3.55 -1.49 -3.26
CA GLY A 697 -4.01 -1.08 -1.93
C GLY A 697 -2.90 -0.56 -1.01
N ALA A 698 -1.67 -1.10 -1.14
CA ALA A 698 -0.50 -0.53 -0.48
C ALA A 698 -0.20 0.91 -0.94
N VAL A 699 -0.26 1.18 -2.25
CA VAL A 699 -0.05 2.52 -2.85
C VAL A 699 -1.13 3.49 -2.38
N GLU A 700 -2.39 3.10 -2.45
CA GLU A 700 -3.53 3.92 -2.04
C GLU A 700 -3.50 4.25 -0.54
N ALA A 701 -3.13 3.29 0.31
CA ALA A 701 -2.89 3.55 1.73
C ALA A 701 -1.77 4.59 1.94
N GLY A 702 -0.70 4.55 1.15
CA GLY A 702 0.38 5.54 1.20
C GLY A 702 -0.11 6.94 0.80
N TRP A 703 -0.92 7.02 -0.26
CA TRP A 703 -1.55 8.27 -0.71
C TRP A 703 -2.59 8.80 0.28
N ARG A 704 -3.35 7.94 0.95
CA ARG A 704 -4.30 8.29 2.01
C ARG A 704 -3.60 9.03 3.15
N GLU A 705 -2.48 8.51 3.64
CA GLU A 705 -1.72 9.15 4.73
C GLU A 705 -0.96 10.41 4.28
N ALA A 706 -0.53 10.48 3.01
CA ALA A 706 0.00 11.73 2.43
C ALA A 706 -1.08 12.82 2.34
N LYS A 707 -2.29 12.45 1.90
CA LYS A 707 -3.45 13.34 1.81
C LYS A 707 -3.90 13.82 3.18
N ARG A 708 -3.88 12.96 4.21
CA ARG A 708 -4.22 13.32 5.60
C ARG A 708 -3.34 14.45 6.12
N LEU A 709 -2.03 14.41 5.86
CA LEU A 709 -1.13 15.52 6.18
C LEU A 709 -1.44 16.77 5.37
N ALA A 710 -1.67 16.66 4.06
CA ALA A 710 -2.03 17.80 3.21
C ALA A 710 -3.36 18.47 3.63
N GLU A 711 -4.31 17.72 4.20
CA GLU A 711 -5.56 18.22 4.78
C GLU A 711 -5.34 18.91 6.13
N PHE A 712 -4.58 18.28 7.06
CA PHE A 712 -4.19 18.90 8.34
C PHE A 712 -3.50 20.26 8.15
N TYR A 713 -2.68 20.36 7.11
CA TYR A 713 -1.91 21.54 6.73
C TYR A 713 -2.64 22.54 5.79
N ASP A 714 -3.93 22.35 5.50
CA ASP A 714 -4.77 23.18 4.61
C ASP A 714 -4.26 23.36 3.16
N ILE A 715 -3.32 22.52 2.70
CA ILE A 715 -2.69 22.62 1.36
C ILE A 715 -3.76 22.47 0.26
N LEU A 716 -4.66 21.50 0.42
CA LEU A 716 -5.71 21.21 -0.56
C LEU A 716 -6.76 22.35 -0.67
N ASN A 717 -6.98 23.08 0.42
CA ASN A 717 -7.91 24.22 0.45
C ASN A 717 -7.33 25.44 -0.28
N GLY A 718 -6.01 25.66 -0.19
CA GLY A 718 -5.31 26.69 -0.97
C GLY A 718 -5.33 26.43 -2.49
N ALA A 719 -5.32 25.16 -2.91
CA ALA A 719 -5.33 24.79 -4.33
C ALA A 719 -6.65 25.12 -5.05
N ARG A 720 -7.80 25.08 -4.35
CA ARG A 720 -9.11 25.45 -4.94
C ARG A 720 -9.18 26.90 -5.44
N GLY A 721 -8.30 27.79 -4.96
CA GLY A 721 -8.16 29.16 -5.47
C GLY A 721 -7.32 29.30 -6.75
N LYS A 722 -6.66 28.23 -7.23
CA LYS A 722 -5.77 28.24 -8.40
C LYS A 722 -6.13 27.23 -9.50
N ILE A 723 -6.99 26.24 -9.23
CA ILE A 723 -7.45 25.29 -10.25
C ILE A 723 -8.62 25.92 -11.03
N THR A 724 -8.30 26.83 -11.95
CA THR A 724 -9.20 27.15 -13.06
C THR A 724 -9.15 26.03 -14.09
N ARG A 725 -10.29 25.32 -14.23
CA ARG A 725 -10.69 24.43 -15.34
C ARG A 725 -9.67 24.29 -16.48
N SER A 726 -9.00 23.15 -16.57
CA SER A 726 -8.32 22.71 -17.80
C SER A 726 -8.24 21.19 -17.93
N HIS A 727 -7.98 20.46 -16.83
CA HIS A 727 -7.96 18.98 -16.84
C HIS A 727 -8.77 18.37 -15.70
N LEU A 728 -9.96 17.88 -16.07
CA LEU A 728 -10.73 16.80 -15.46
C LEU A 728 -11.19 15.91 -16.63
#